data_AF-A0A814PM60-F1
#
_entry.id   AF-A0A814PM60-F1
#
_cell.length_a   1.000
_cell.length_b   1.000
_cell.length_c   1.000
_cell.angle_alpha   90.00
_cell.angle_beta   90.00
_cell.angle_gamma   90.00
#
_symmetry.space_group_name_H-M   'P 1'
#
loop_
_entity.id
_entity.type
_entity.pdbx_description
1 polymer ?
#
loop_
_entity_poly.entity_id
_entity_poly.type
_entity_poly.pdbx_seq_one_letter_code
_entity_poly.pdbx_strand_id
1 'polypeptide(L)'
;MLDELPSYDYYIPSECYITAFEDSRSTNSTSTALHTIDVLLPNGLVACIKREQNQTLADIRHTLRKNYAITWSFHFLSITHTFTNDTGDLLLDEQQSFDTLGLVYPFVRVSAKGELPSPLCKWLSSIDQSDMESLTQFIEQLVEWRDTIIPQDILHAPPSISQTILSNIDSFLVYVERLEKSFSCTQTTTCQELIERILNDENKSRLDYYNASTGPMLKFSYRNEFLLQSESYPLLQYSYIQECLQKNIQINLQLVYIELPKKSKKIGQTNNNNEPDIFQSTTTTTTTTATTKQNISKNFNKENDSNQQLLPIQPLSSLFKFTFRLPPSPNAKQTLFQLYSGIYYGRRCLFSFEPITWNNTCIEQIRQSTTLPIANLLPGTLLCFGLINKQQSEIYFLNVSLFRSNGSLLNGSYEFTFNLVNPIQNIANTKHLYPDGFIGSSYNESILNNYGIKLTFHSQSYRFYYNEEISEKLIHITMPTPTAVTTAKQQQHHNESSDDVANGEALNYLFGTLNDETQLMVQEPSWLSDCSSAPIDALPCILHSILADVHRLILSGNNNNNNTITIYDKLFSMYKLIDLWPPMSFEMCFFLLDCTLPDAHIRSYAVSQLARLPNHLFLFYLPQIIQAAIQFEHYIDTPLIRLILKRALCHRGIGQKLFWILLNINTRNGRVMFELYKTYCGLTISNDLQTQVTLTLKLNTINQRIRSTNVKDSLSMKQALLTRLRESDKNSWRCVSPLDTGCFLGSLLIDECHVYDSFMRPFKLVWENLLNPEQERFELIYKIGDDLRQDVLTLQVFRLFDSIWKKNSINNTNEDLSQLSNLHMTFYDVMCTSETTGFIRIVPNA
;
A
#
# COMPACT_ATOMS: atom_id res chain seq x y z
N MET A 1 61.08 -10.09 2.46
CA MET A 1 60.88 -9.87 1.01
C MET A 1 59.43 -9.48 0.73
N LEU A 2 58.96 -8.37 1.32
CA LEU A 2 57.64 -7.77 1.03
C LEU A 2 57.71 -6.25 1.24
N ASP A 3 58.82 -5.61 0.85
CA ASP A 3 59.00 -4.14 0.92
C ASP A 3 59.09 -3.48 -0.47
N GLU A 4 58.79 -4.18 -1.56
CA GLU A 4 58.73 -3.58 -2.90
C GLU A 4 57.55 -4.17 -3.69
N LEU A 5 56.38 -3.57 -3.53
CA LEU A 5 55.34 -3.57 -4.57
C LEU A 5 54.89 -2.12 -4.80
N PRO A 6 54.80 -1.65 -6.05
CA PRO A 6 54.39 -0.29 -6.34
C PRO A 6 52.92 -0.08 -5.94
N SER A 7 52.63 1.11 -5.40
CA SER A 7 51.28 1.61 -5.19
C SER A 7 50.55 1.71 -6.53
N TYR A 8 49.88 0.63 -6.93
CA TYR A 8 48.81 0.72 -7.91
C TYR A 8 47.59 1.27 -7.18
N ASP A 9 47.31 2.56 -7.39
CA ASP A 9 45.99 3.13 -7.15
C ASP A 9 44.99 2.38 -8.03
N TYR A 10 44.31 1.39 -7.46
CA TYR A 10 43.19 0.75 -8.14
C TYR A 10 42.00 1.70 -8.07
N TYR A 11 41.73 2.36 -9.20
CA TYR A 11 40.45 3.02 -9.42
C TYR A 11 39.39 1.93 -9.60
N ILE A 12 38.69 1.58 -8.52
CA ILE A 12 37.56 0.64 -8.57
C ILE A 12 36.29 1.49 -8.70
N PRO A 13 35.57 1.44 -9.82
CA PRO A 13 34.26 2.06 -9.94
C PRO A 13 33.36 1.53 -8.81
N SER A 14 32.57 2.39 -8.18
CA SER A 14 31.73 2.02 -7.02
C SER A 14 30.79 0.82 -7.28
N GLU A 15 30.48 0.57 -8.55
CA GLU A 15 29.64 -0.54 -9.03
C GLU A 15 30.34 -1.91 -9.01
N CYS A 16 31.68 -1.94 -8.95
CA CYS A 16 32.49 -3.17 -8.98
C CYS A 16 33.00 -3.59 -7.60
N TYR A 17 32.77 -2.79 -6.55
CA TYR A 17 33.35 -3.04 -5.23
C TYR A 17 32.70 -4.23 -4.51
N ILE A 18 31.39 -4.46 -4.72
CA ILE A 18 30.66 -5.58 -4.12
C ILE A 18 31.18 -6.92 -4.68
N THR A 19 31.30 -7.02 -6.00
CA THR A 19 31.86 -8.19 -6.69
C THR A 19 33.31 -8.44 -6.32
N ALA A 20 34.14 -7.38 -6.23
CA ALA A 20 35.53 -7.50 -5.78
C ALA A 20 35.65 -7.90 -4.30
N PHE A 21 34.75 -7.43 -3.44
CA PHE A 21 34.72 -7.78 -2.02
C PHE A 21 34.32 -9.25 -1.81
N GLU A 22 33.33 -9.74 -2.56
CA GLU A 22 32.93 -11.16 -2.56
C GLU A 22 34.05 -12.07 -3.09
N ASP A 23 34.73 -11.68 -4.17
CA ASP A 23 35.88 -12.42 -4.71
C ASP A 23 37.07 -12.47 -3.73
N SER A 24 37.33 -11.39 -3.00
CA SER A 24 38.45 -11.32 -2.04
C SER A 24 38.31 -12.28 -0.84
N ARG A 25 37.09 -12.57 -0.39
CA ARG A 25 36.82 -13.50 0.73
C ARG A 25 36.68 -14.96 0.31
N SER A 26 36.64 -15.25 -0.99
CA SER A 26 36.70 -16.63 -1.51
C SER A 26 38.05 -17.31 -1.20
N THR A 27 39.05 -16.54 -0.76
CA THR A 27 40.36 -17.06 -0.31
C THR A 27 40.47 -17.06 1.22
N ASN A 28 40.32 -18.26 1.79
CA ASN A 28 40.67 -18.69 3.15
C ASN A 28 41.18 -17.61 4.15
N SER A 29 40.29 -17.07 4.98
CA SER A 29 40.66 -16.64 6.35
C SER A 29 39.45 -16.61 7.29
N THR A 30 39.15 -17.76 7.88
CA THR A 30 38.31 -17.87 9.07
C THR A 30 39.07 -17.33 10.30
N SER A 31 38.74 -16.12 10.78
CA SER A 31 38.66 -15.75 12.23
C SER A 31 38.92 -14.26 12.59
N THR A 32 39.28 -13.36 11.67
CA THR A 32 39.67 -11.96 12.04
C THR A 32 38.79 -10.83 11.50
N ALA A 33 37.64 -11.15 10.89
CA ALA A 33 36.92 -10.20 10.03
C ALA A 33 35.87 -9.28 10.71
N LEU A 34 35.91 -9.08 12.04
CA LEU A 34 34.90 -8.31 12.80
C LEU A 34 35.39 -6.98 13.40
N HIS A 35 36.67 -6.63 13.23
CA HIS A 35 37.28 -5.47 13.90
C HIS A 35 37.58 -4.26 13.01
N THR A 36 37.19 -4.28 11.74
CA THR A 36 37.41 -3.16 10.82
C THR A 36 36.21 -2.88 9.94
N ILE A 37 36.09 -1.63 9.50
CA ILE A 37 35.09 -1.14 8.57
C ILE A 37 35.77 -0.43 7.39
N ASP A 38 35.35 -0.77 6.18
CA ASP A 38 35.92 -0.19 4.96
C ASP A 38 35.09 1.02 4.53
N VAL A 39 35.73 2.20 4.51
CA VAL A 39 35.09 3.45 4.10
C VAL A 39 35.55 3.85 2.70
N LEU A 40 34.67 3.78 1.71
CA LEU A 40 34.93 4.26 0.34
C LEU A 40 34.78 5.79 0.28
N LEU A 41 35.86 6.48 -0.01
CA LEU A 41 35.92 7.93 -0.10
C LEU A 41 35.51 8.44 -1.49
N PRO A 42 35.10 9.72 -1.62
CA PRO A 42 34.60 10.27 -2.90
C PRO A 42 35.65 10.28 -4.02
N ASN A 43 36.93 10.26 -3.67
CA ASN A 43 38.05 10.20 -4.61
C ASN A 43 38.40 8.75 -5.05
N GLY A 44 37.62 7.75 -4.63
CA GLY A 44 37.81 6.34 -4.98
C GLY A 44 38.76 5.59 -4.05
N LEU A 45 39.33 6.22 -3.02
CA LEU A 45 40.17 5.55 -2.02
C LEU A 45 39.33 4.79 -1.00
N VAL A 46 39.89 3.73 -0.42
CA VAL A 46 39.26 2.96 0.67
C VAL A 46 40.05 3.16 1.95
N ALA A 47 39.39 3.68 2.97
CA ALA A 47 39.96 3.83 4.31
C ALA A 47 39.47 2.69 5.21
N CYS A 48 40.37 1.82 5.65
CA CYS A 48 40.04 0.76 6.61
C CYS A 48 40.16 1.30 8.04
N ILE A 49 39.03 1.41 8.74
CA ILE A 49 38.96 1.98 10.10
C ILE A 49 38.71 0.86 11.11
N LYS A 50 39.41 0.85 12.24
CA LYS A 50 39.14 -0.11 13.31
C LYS A 50 37.82 0.20 14.00
N ARG A 51 37.00 -0.84 14.19
CA ARG A 51 35.69 -0.77 14.84
C ARG A 51 35.85 -0.82 16.35
N GLU A 52 35.35 0.20 17.03
CA GLU A 52 35.23 0.26 18.49
C GLU A 52 33.79 -0.04 18.93
N GLN A 53 33.61 -0.48 20.18
CA GLN A 53 32.29 -0.80 20.72
C GLN A 53 31.45 0.48 20.86
N ASN A 54 30.19 0.47 20.38
CA ASN A 54 29.31 1.65 20.32
C ASN A 54 29.81 2.81 19.44
N GLN A 55 30.81 2.59 18.58
CA GLN A 55 31.30 3.62 17.67
C GLN A 55 30.17 4.09 16.73
N THR A 56 30.03 5.40 16.57
CA THR A 56 28.99 6.03 15.74
C THR A 56 29.53 6.45 14.38
N LEU A 57 28.63 6.77 13.44
CA LEU A 57 29.01 7.37 12.15
C LEU A 57 29.65 8.75 12.34
N ALA A 58 29.21 9.51 13.35
CA ALA A 58 29.79 10.80 13.71
C ALA A 58 31.26 10.66 14.14
N ASP A 59 31.60 9.58 14.86
CA ASP A 59 32.99 9.27 15.23
C ASP A 59 33.84 8.97 14.00
N ILE A 60 33.32 8.17 13.07
CA ILE A 60 34.02 7.89 11.80
C ILE A 60 34.20 9.16 10.99
N ARG A 61 33.17 10.00 10.88
CA ARG A 61 33.29 11.32 10.25
C ARG A 61 34.40 12.14 10.88
N HIS A 62 34.51 12.16 12.21
CA HIS A 62 35.57 12.86 12.89
C HIS A 62 36.96 12.29 12.53
N THR A 63 37.11 10.97 12.55
CA THR A 63 38.34 10.27 12.14
C THR A 63 38.72 10.59 10.69
N LEU A 64 37.74 10.61 9.78
CA LEU A 64 37.95 10.91 8.37
C LEU A 64 38.35 12.36 8.12
N ARG A 65 37.73 13.32 8.81
CA ARG A 65 38.15 14.73 8.77
C ARG A 65 39.59 14.91 9.24
N LYS A 66 39.95 14.23 10.33
CA LYS A 66 41.29 14.31 10.92
C LYS A 66 42.37 13.71 10.01
N ASN A 67 42.09 12.54 9.43
CA ASN A 67 43.12 11.76 8.73
C ASN A 67 43.17 12.00 7.22
N TYR A 68 42.07 12.45 6.60
CA TYR A 68 41.95 12.58 5.14
C TYR A 68 41.55 13.98 4.67
N ALA A 69 41.50 14.97 5.56
CA ALA A 69 41.24 16.40 5.24
C ALA A 69 40.00 16.66 4.36
N ILE A 70 38.96 15.83 4.52
CA ILE A 70 37.72 15.91 3.72
C ILE A 70 36.88 17.10 4.16
N THR A 71 36.52 17.99 3.22
CA THR A 71 35.53 19.06 3.42
C THR A 71 34.14 18.43 3.55
N TRP A 72 33.38 18.75 4.59
CA TRP A 72 32.21 17.93 4.93
C TRP A 72 30.89 18.42 4.33
N SER A 73 30.77 18.28 3.01
CA SER A 73 29.53 18.39 2.24
C SER A 73 29.00 17.03 1.77
N PHE A 74 29.28 15.96 2.55
CA PHE A 74 29.02 14.57 2.18
C PHE A 74 28.13 13.85 3.21
N HIS A 75 27.49 12.76 2.79
CA HIS A 75 26.75 11.81 3.61
C HIS A 75 27.31 10.39 3.47
N PHE A 76 26.95 9.52 4.42
CA PHE A 76 27.28 8.11 4.38
C PHE A 76 26.16 7.31 3.69
N LEU A 77 26.57 6.40 2.81
CA LEU A 77 25.74 5.40 2.13
C LEU A 77 26.26 4.02 2.52
N SER A 78 25.39 3.04 2.76
CA SER A 78 25.83 1.65 2.90
C SER A 78 24.71 0.69 2.53
N ILE A 79 25.03 -0.55 2.18
CA ILE A 79 24.02 -1.60 2.12
C ILE A 79 23.78 -2.07 3.55
N THR A 80 22.72 -1.55 4.13
CA THR A 80 22.19 -1.99 5.41
C THR A 80 21.13 -3.06 5.17
N HIS A 81 20.91 -3.85 6.20
CA HIS A 81 19.75 -4.70 6.37
C HIS A 81 18.43 -3.90 6.45
N THR A 82 18.46 -2.58 6.23
CA THR A 82 17.26 -1.76 6.22
C THR A 82 16.56 -1.92 4.88
N PHE A 83 15.51 -2.71 4.89
CA PHE A 83 14.39 -2.71 3.95
C PHE A 83 14.63 -2.92 2.45
N THR A 84 15.84 -2.77 1.91
CA THR A 84 16.17 -3.04 0.51
C THR A 84 17.52 -3.70 0.44
N ASN A 85 17.53 -4.97 0.05
CA ASN A 85 18.77 -5.74 0.00
C ASN A 85 19.81 -5.20 -1.00
N ASP A 86 19.45 -4.30 -1.94
CA ASP A 86 20.30 -4.06 -3.12
C ASP A 86 20.52 -2.59 -3.52
N THR A 87 19.94 -1.58 -2.84
CA THR A 87 20.01 -0.19 -3.33
C THR A 87 20.91 0.77 -2.56
N GLY A 88 21.52 0.35 -1.44
CA GLY A 88 22.32 1.23 -0.60
C GLY A 88 21.47 2.30 0.10
N ASP A 89 21.42 2.28 1.42
CA ASP A 89 20.66 3.22 2.22
C ASP A 89 21.50 4.45 2.59
N LEU A 90 20.81 5.60 2.62
CA LEU A 90 21.36 6.85 3.13
C LEU A 90 21.32 6.83 4.66
N LEU A 91 22.50 6.89 5.28
CA LEU A 91 22.65 6.88 6.73
C LEU A 91 22.56 8.32 7.24
N LEU A 92 21.33 8.77 7.48
CA LEU A 92 21.02 10.15 7.87
C LEU A 92 21.32 10.45 9.34
N ASP A 93 21.03 9.51 10.24
CA ASP A 93 21.33 9.66 11.66
C ASP A 93 22.73 9.15 11.96
N GLU A 94 23.66 10.08 12.11
CA GLU A 94 25.04 9.74 12.39
C GLU A 94 25.34 9.47 13.86
N GLN A 95 24.39 9.70 14.76
CA GLN A 95 24.51 9.31 16.17
C GLN A 95 24.23 7.82 16.37
N GLN A 96 23.71 7.15 15.34
CA GLN A 96 23.47 5.72 15.35
C GLN A 96 24.80 4.95 15.39
N SER A 97 24.88 3.94 16.27
CA SER A 97 26.06 3.10 16.40
C SER A 97 26.16 2.06 15.29
N PHE A 98 27.37 1.60 14.95
CA PHE A 98 27.56 0.55 13.95
C PHE A 98 26.85 -0.77 14.26
N ASP A 99 26.67 -1.06 15.54
CA ASP A 99 25.94 -2.24 16.01
C ASP A 99 24.42 -2.13 15.72
N THR A 100 23.91 -0.91 15.58
CA THR A 100 22.48 -0.63 15.34
C THR A 100 22.14 -0.30 13.89
N LEU A 101 23.13 0.03 13.06
CA LEU A 101 22.94 0.29 11.62
C LEU A 101 22.54 -0.96 10.82
N GLY A 102 22.87 -2.15 11.33
CA GLY A 102 22.58 -3.41 10.65
C GLY A 102 23.24 -3.51 9.27
N LEU A 103 24.51 -3.12 9.12
CA LEU A 103 25.17 -3.23 7.81
C LEU A 103 25.23 -4.68 7.32
N VAL A 104 24.90 -4.93 6.04
CA VAL A 104 25.01 -6.27 5.42
C VAL A 104 26.48 -6.67 5.29
N TYR A 105 27.32 -5.72 4.90
CA TYR A 105 28.77 -5.85 4.90
C TYR A 105 29.37 -4.71 5.74
N PRO A 106 30.52 -4.89 6.41
CA PRO A 106 31.15 -3.84 7.21
C PRO A 106 31.82 -2.79 6.30
N PHE A 107 31.02 -2.07 5.51
CA PHE A 107 31.48 -1.02 4.61
C PHE A 107 30.56 0.20 4.66
N VAL A 108 31.09 1.36 4.32
CA VAL A 108 30.33 2.61 4.16
C VAL A 108 30.94 3.41 3.00
N ARG A 109 30.13 3.99 2.14
CA ARG A 109 30.53 4.93 1.09
C ARG A 109 30.25 6.36 1.51
N VAL A 110 31.19 7.27 1.28
CA VAL A 110 31.02 8.72 1.42
C VAL A 110 30.63 9.28 0.06
N SER A 111 29.49 9.97 -0.01
CA SER A 111 28.93 10.50 -1.25
C SER A 111 28.43 11.94 -1.06
N ALA A 112 28.44 12.74 -2.13
CA ALA A 112 28.15 14.16 -2.03
C ALA A 112 26.69 14.41 -1.63
N LYS A 113 26.42 15.50 -0.90
CA LYS A 113 25.04 15.92 -0.61
C LYS A 113 24.23 16.06 -1.92
N GLY A 114 23.23 15.19 -2.10
CA GLY A 114 22.35 15.16 -3.27
C GLY A 114 22.57 13.98 -4.23
N GLU A 115 23.65 13.21 -4.09
CA GLU A 115 23.78 11.91 -4.77
C GLU A 115 22.91 10.88 -4.03
N LEU A 116 21.79 10.48 -4.64
CA LEU A 116 21.04 9.30 -4.23
C LEU A 116 21.70 8.06 -4.88
N PRO A 117 21.51 6.85 -4.34
CA PRO A 117 22.02 5.64 -4.98
C PRO A 117 21.57 5.52 -6.44
N SER A 118 22.44 5.04 -7.33
CA SER A 118 22.18 4.96 -8.79
C SER A 118 20.82 4.33 -9.16
N PRO A 119 20.37 3.23 -8.50
CA PRO A 119 19.05 2.65 -8.79
C PRO A 119 17.90 3.54 -8.31
N LEU A 120 18.04 4.18 -7.14
CA LEU A 120 17.04 5.09 -6.58
C LEU A 120 16.96 6.41 -7.37
N CYS A 121 18.08 6.92 -7.88
CA CYS A 121 18.14 8.05 -8.82
C CYS A 121 17.39 7.75 -10.12
N LYS A 122 17.67 6.60 -10.75
CA LYS A 122 16.98 6.16 -11.97
C LYS A 122 15.49 5.99 -11.71
N TRP A 123 15.13 5.39 -10.58
CA TRP A 123 13.75 5.23 -10.14
C TRP A 123 13.04 6.58 -9.98
N LEU A 124 13.56 7.51 -9.15
CA LEU A 124 12.98 8.84 -8.94
C LEU A 124 12.87 9.65 -10.24
N SER A 125 13.85 9.53 -11.14
CA SER A 125 13.84 10.22 -12.44
C SER A 125 12.75 9.73 -13.40
N SER A 126 12.22 8.51 -13.17
CA SER A 126 11.16 7.90 -14.00
C SER A 126 9.73 8.26 -13.56
N ILE A 127 9.59 8.96 -12.44
CA ILE A 127 8.30 9.31 -11.86
C ILE A 127 7.87 10.70 -12.33
N ASP A 128 6.57 10.89 -12.60
CA ASP A 128 6.05 12.22 -12.91
C ASP A 128 6.21 13.14 -11.69
N GLN A 129 6.99 14.21 -11.85
CA GLN A 129 7.35 15.11 -10.77
C GLN A 129 6.12 15.80 -10.19
N SER A 130 5.13 16.15 -11.03
CA SER A 130 3.92 16.82 -10.55
C SER A 130 3.08 15.94 -9.63
N ASP A 131 2.99 14.65 -9.94
CA ASP A 131 2.24 13.70 -9.11
C ASP A 131 2.95 13.48 -7.77
N MET A 132 4.29 13.36 -7.78
CA MET A 132 5.07 13.24 -6.55
C MET A 132 4.97 14.47 -5.67
N GLU A 133 5.04 15.68 -6.25
CA GLU A 133 4.89 16.93 -5.51
C GLU A 133 3.50 17.02 -4.86
N SER A 134 2.44 16.74 -5.62
CA SER A 134 1.07 16.78 -5.09
C SER A 134 0.85 15.77 -3.97
N LEU A 135 1.32 14.54 -4.14
CA LEU A 135 1.18 13.49 -3.14
C LEU A 135 2.01 13.80 -1.88
N THR A 136 3.22 14.34 -2.03
CA THR A 136 4.07 14.74 -0.91
C THR A 136 3.45 15.88 -0.12
N GLN A 137 2.94 16.91 -0.80
CA GLN A 137 2.24 18.03 -0.16
C GLN A 137 1.03 17.55 0.65
N PHE A 138 0.24 16.62 0.11
CA PHE A 138 -0.87 16.01 0.83
C PHE A 138 -0.42 15.29 2.11
N ILE A 139 0.67 14.54 2.04
CA ILE A 139 1.21 13.80 3.19
C ILE A 139 1.75 14.75 4.25
N GLU A 140 2.43 15.82 3.86
CA GLU A 140 2.93 16.83 4.79
C GLU A 140 1.77 17.50 5.56
N GLN A 141 0.71 17.89 4.85
CA GLN A 141 -0.50 18.44 5.47
C GLN A 141 -1.19 17.42 6.40
N LEU A 142 -1.24 16.15 5.97
CA LEU A 142 -1.81 15.08 6.77
C LEU A 142 -1.02 14.82 8.04
N VAL A 143 0.32 14.83 7.98
CA VAL A 143 1.19 14.63 9.14
C VAL A 143 1.05 15.78 10.12
N GLU A 144 1.00 17.01 9.63
CA GLU A 144 0.72 18.19 10.46
C GLU A 144 -0.65 18.08 11.15
N TRP A 145 -1.69 17.70 10.41
CA TRP A 145 -3.02 17.45 10.97
C TRP A 145 -3.02 16.31 11.99
N ARG A 146 -2.38 15.18 11.69
CA ARG A 146 -2.28 14.00 12.57
C ARG A 146 -1.64 14.39 13.89
N ASP A 147 -0.50 15.07 13.85
CA ASP A 147 0.28 15.41 15.04
C ASP A 147 -0.38 16.52 15.88
N THR A 148 -1.33 17.26 15.30
CA THR A 148 -2.12 18.28 16.00
C THR A 148 -3.48 17.79 16.50
N ILE A 149 -4.02 16.68 15.98
CA ILE A 149 -5.37 16.20 16.32
C ILE A 149 -5.35 14.87 17.07
N ILE A 150 -4.47 13.93 16.70
CA ILE A 150 -4.43 12.59 17.27
C ILE A 150 -3.39 12.55 18.41
N PRO A 151 -3.78 12.22 19.65
CA PRO A 151 -2.82 11.99 20.72
C PRO A 151 -1.83 10.89 20.31
N GLN A 152 -0.52 11.14 20.47
CA GLN A 152 0.54 10.23 20.03
C GLN A 152 0.39 8.84 20.67
N ASP A 153 -0.04 8.77 21.93
CA ASP A 153 -0.31 7.50 22.60
C ASP A 153 -1.39 6.66 21.90
N ILE A 154 -2.47 7.28 21.42
CA ILE A 154 -3.51 6.61 20.64
C ILE A 154 -2.99 6.20 19.27
N LEU A 155 -2.23 7.08 18.62
CA LEU A 155 -1.62 6.79 17.33
C LEU A 155 -0.71 5.55 17.41
N HIS A 156 0.06 5.44 18.48
CA HIS A 156 0.99 4.33 18.73
C HIS A 156 0.32 3.05 19.24
N ALA A 157 -0.89 3.12 19.75
CA ALA A 157 -1.58 2.01 20.38
C ALA A 157 -3.10 2.06 20.15
N PRO A 158 -3.55 2.04 18.87
CA PRO A 158 -4.97 2.11 18.54
C PRO A 158 -5.69 0.83 18.98
N PRO A 159 -6.98 0.91 19.38
CA PRO A 159 -7.70 -0.28 19.80
C PRO A 159 -8.02 -1.22 18.65
N SER A 160 -8.02 -2.50 18.97
CA SER A 160 -8.52 -3.56 18.11
C SER A 160 -10.02 -3.70 18.30
N ILE A 161 -10.78 -3.45 17.24
CA ILE A 161 -12.25 -3.51 17.25
C ILE A 161 -12.68 -4.73 16.43
N SER A 162 -13.55 -5.55 17.03
CA SER A 162 -14.11 -6.75 16.42
C SER A 162 -15.32 -6.42 15.54
N GLN A 163 -15.50 -7.20 14.46
CA GLN A 163 -16.67 -7.10 13.58
C GLN A 163 -17.93 -7.71 14.21
N THR A 164 -17.74 -8.71 15.08
CA THR A 164 -18.82 -9.48 15.69
C THR A 164 -18.87 -9.18 17.18
N ILE A 165 -20.07 -8.95 17.72
CA ILE A 165 -20.27 -8.80 19.17
C ILE A 165 -20.73 -10.15 19.73
N LEU A 166 -20.25 -10.51 20.91
CA LEU A 166 -20.73 -11.68 21.64
C LEU A 166 -22.19 -11.47 22.05
N SER A 167 -23.12 -12.13 21.36
CA SER A 167 -24.58 -11.95 21.56
C SER A 167 -25.09 -12.44 22.92
N ASN A 168 -24.37 -13.37 23.55
CA ASN A 168 -24.86 -14.11 24.73
C ASN A 168 -24.43 -13.49 26.07
N ILE A 169 -23.94 -12.25 26.08
CA ILE A 169 -23.40 -11.60 27.29
C ILE A 169 -24.23 -10.38 27.64
N ASP A 170 -25.14 -10.49 28.60
CA ASP A 170 -26.00 -9.36 29.00
C ASP A 170 -25.23 -8.31 29.84
N SER A 171 -24.33 -8.78 30.71
CA SER A 171 -23.50 -7.92 31.54
C SER A 171 -22.15 -8.58 31.85
N PHE A 172 -21.14 -7.75 32.12
CA PHE A 172 -19.81 -8.18 32.50
C PHE A 172 -19.17 -7.18 33.49
N LEU A 173 -18.09 -7.61 34.15
CA LEU A 173 -17.37 -6.79 35.12
C LEU A 173 -16.04 -6.31 34.54
N VAL A 174 -15.72 -5.06 34.81
CA VAL A 174 -14.44 -4.42 34.48
C VAL A 174 -13.80 -3.92 35.77
N TYR A 175 -12.57 -4.34 36.05
CA TYR A 175 -11.81 -3.89 37.20
C TYR A 175 -10.90 -2.72 36.82
N VAL A 176 -10.90 -1.67 37.64
CA VAL A 176 -10.07 -0.48 37.44
C VAL A 176 -9.02 -0.43 38.53
N GLU A 177 -7.75 -0.67 38.16
CA GLU A 177 -6.65 -0.91 39.10
C GLU A 177 -6.44 0.25 40.07
N ARG A 178 -6.43 1.49 39.57
CA ARG A 178 -6.18 2.68 40.39
C ARG A 178 -7.24 2.89 41.49
N LEU A 179 -8.45 2.39 41.27
CA LEU A 179 -9.57 2.49 42.21
C LEU A 179 -9.76 1.24 43.06
N GLU A 180 -9.03 0.16 42.74
CA GLU A 180 -9.23 -1.16 43.34
C GLU A 180 -10.70 -1.61 43.34
N LYS A 181 -11.44 -1.26 42.28
CA LYS A 181 -12.91 -1.42 42.20
C LYS A 181 -13.35 -2.01 40.87
N SER A 182 -14.41 -2.81 40.93
CA SER A 182 -15.09 -3.37 39.76
C SER A 182 -16.34 -2.57 39.39
N PHE A 183 -16.53 -2.35 38.09
CA PHE A 183 -17.68 -1.67 37.50
C PHE A 183 -18.47 -2.66 36.64
N SER A 184 -19.79 -2.69 36.81
CA SER A 184 -20.68 -3.48 35.96
C SER A 184 -20.96 -2.75 34.65
N CYS A 185 -20.76 -3.46 33.54
CA CYS A 185 -20.96 -3.00 32.19
C CYS A 185 -22.03 -3.85 31.50
N THR A 186 -22.82 -3.21 30.63
CA THR A 186 -23.83 -3.84 29.77
C THR A 186 -23.34 -3.92 28.33
N GLN A 187 -24.09 -4.59 27.45
CA GLN A 187 -23.78 -4.67 26.01
C GLN A 187 -23.62 -3.30 25.32
N THR A 188 -24.30 -2.27 25.82
CA THR A 188 -24.29 -0.92 25.24
C THR A 188 -23.31 0.02 25.93
N THR A 189 -22.70 -0.39 27.05
CA THR A 189 -21.82 0.49 27.82
C THR A 189 -20.63 0.92 26.98
N THR A 190 -20.45 2.23 26.81
CA THR A 190 -19.32 2.81 26.07
C THR A 190 -18.15 3.15 26.99
N CYS A 191 -16.99 3.44 26.41
CA CYS A 191 -15.82 3.86 27.17
C CYS A 191 -16.03 5.19 27.88
N GLN A 192 -16.72 6.13 27.22
CA GLN A 192 -17.02 7.44 27.79
C GLN A 192 -17.94 7.34 29.01
N GLU A 193 -19.02 6.54 28.91
CA GLU A 193 -19.90 6.29 30.04
C GLU A 193 -19.17 5.63 31.23
N LEU A 194 -18.23 4.72 30.95
CA LEU A 194 -17.43 4.09 32.01
C LEU A 194 -16.50 5.11 32.68
N ILE A 195 -15.85 5.98 31.90
CA ILE A 195 -15.03 7.08 32.42
C ILE A 195 -15.87 8.02 33.29
N GLU A 196 -17.06 8.43 32.84
CA GLU A 196 -17.95 9.28 33.63
C GLU A 196 -18.37 8.63 34.95
N ARG A 197 -18.67 7.32 34.93
CA ARG A 197 -18.97 6.54 36.14
C ARG A 197 -17.78 6.49 37.11
N ILE A 198 -16.57 6.27 36.58
CA ILE A 198 -15.31 6.26 37.34
C ILE A 198 -15.06 7.64 37.98
N LEU A 199 -15.21 8.72 37.22
CA LEU A 199 -14.97 10.08 37.69
C LEU A 199 -16.01 10.57 38.71
N ASN A 200 -17.24 10.06 38.66
CA ASN A 200 -18.27 10.37 39.65
C ASN A 200 -18.04 9.66 40.99
N ASP A 201 -17.33 8.52 40.96
CA ASP A 201 -17.00 7.71 42.12
C ASP A 201 -15.69 8.18 42.80
N GLU A 202 -14.74 8.73 42.02
CA GLU A 202 -13.65 9.54 42.57
C GLU A 202 -14.21 10.85 43.16
N ASN A 203 -14.18 11.00 44.49
CA ASN A 203 -14.57 12.25 45.16
C ASN A 203 -14.02 13.48 44.43
N LYS A 204 -14.91 14.37 43.96
CA LYS A 204 -14.63 15.60 43.18
C LYS A 204 -13.49 16.47 43.71
N SER A 205 -13.10 16.34 44.98
CA SER A 205 -12.03 17.11 45.62
C SER A 205 -10.60 16.77 45.20
N ARG A 206 -10.35 15.68 44.44
CA ARG A 206 -9.02 15.37 43.87
C ARG A 206 -8.85 15.76 42.40
N LEU A 207 -9.94 16.17 41.73
CA LEU A 207 -9.93 16.52 40.30
C LEU A 207 -9.50 17.97 40.01
N ASP A 208 -9.50 18.86 41.01
CA ASP A 208 -9.13 20.28 40.84
C ASP A 208 -7.61 20.52 40.63
N TYR A 209 -6.80 19.46 40.59
CA TYR A 209 -5.34 19.54 40.39
C TYR A 209 -4.88 19.23 38.96
N TYR A 210 -5.79 18.84 38.07
CA TYR A 210 -5.45 18.49 36.69
C TYR A 210 -5.61 19.70 35.76
N ASN A 211 -4.49 20.13 35.18
CA ASN A 211 -4.41 21.22 34.21
C ASN A 211 -5.41 21.01 33.07
N ALA A 212 -5.98 22.10 32.54
CA ALA A 212 -6.91 22.12 31.41
C ALA A 212 -6.36 21.54 30.07
N SER A 213 -5.17 20.93 30.09
CA SER A 213 -4.41 20.40 28.94
C SER A 213 -4.31 18.87 28.90
N THR A 214 -4.82 18.13 29.88
CA THR A 214 -4.80 16.65 29.90
C THR A 214 -6.21 16.07 30.02
N GLY A 215 -6.48 14.96 29.32
CA GLY A 215 -7.78 14.29 29.29
C GLY A 215 -7.71 12.86 29.87
N PRO A 216 -8.75 12.38 30.59
CA PRO A 216 -8.76 11.06 31.24
C PRO A 216 -9.11 9.93 30.28
N MET A 217 -8.17 9.05 29.94
CA MET A 217 -8.37 7.90 29.05
C MET A 217 -8.26 6.56 29.77
N LEU A 218 -8.89 5.54 29.20
CA LEU A 218 -8.73 4.16 29.64
C LEU A 218 -7.70 3.43 28.78
N LYS A 219 -6.82 2.69 29.43
CA LYS A 219 -5.84 1.79 28.83
C LYS A 219 -6.06 0.38 29.38
N PHE A 220 -5.88 -0.65 28.57
CA PHE A 220 -5.78 -2.00 29.12
C PHE A 220 -4.52 -2.14 29.98
N SER A 221 -4.64 -2.68 31.19
CA SER A 221 -3.49 -2.82 32.08
C SER A 221 -2.36 -3.64 31.47
N TYR A 222 -2.76 -4.66 30.69
CA TYR A 222 -1.88 -5.73 30.23
C TYR A 222 -1.61 -5.70 28.72
N ARG A 223 -1.97 -4.61 28.06
CA ARG A 223 -1.70 -4.38 26.63
C ARG A 223 -1.29 -2.94 26.42
N ASN A 224 -0.44 -2.71 25.42
CA ASN A 224 -0.16 -1.36 24.99
C ASN A 224 -1.25 -0.92 24.01
N GLU A 225 -2.47 -0.75 24.54
CA GLU A 225 -3.68 -0.50 23.77
C GLU A 225 -4.62 0.42 24.57
N PHE A 226 -5.01 1.54 23.95
CA PHE A 226 -5.89 2.54 24.56
C PHE A 226 -7.31 2.41 24.01
N LEU A 227 -8.29 2.67 24.87
CA LEU A 227 -9.69 2.69 24.49
C LEU A 227 -10.09 4.09 24.01
N LEU A 228 -10.90 4.15 22.94
CA LEU A 228 -11.34 5.43 22.37
C LEU A 228 -12.46 6.02 23.23
N GLN A 229 -12.37 7.31 23.54
CA GLN A 229 -13.43 8.10 24.18
C GLN A 229 -14.54 8.46 23.18
N SER A 230 -15.06 7.47 22.46
CA SER A 230 -16.13 7.66 21.49
C SER A 230 -17.40 7.01 22.01
N GLU A 231 -18.53 7.73 21.88
CA GLU A 231 -19.87 7.16 22.10
C GLU A 231 -20.25 6.14 21.03
N SER A 232 -19.48 6.05 19.93
CA SER A 232 -19.83 5.21 18.78
C SER A 232 -19.53 3.72 18.97
N TYR A 233 -18.72 3.33 19.97
CA TYR A 233 -18.30 1.95 20.17
C TYR A 233 -18.57 1.45 21.60
N PRO A 234 -19.40 0.40 21.77
CA PRO A 234 -19.55 -0.25 23.07
C PRO A 234 -18.26 -1.00 23.45
N LEU A 235 -17.99 -1.11 24.75
CA LEU A 235 -16.85 -1.85 25.30
C LEU A 235 -16.79 -3.29 24.80
N LEU A 236 -17.94 -3.93 24.61
CA LEU A 236 -18.03 -5.31 24.14
C LEU A 236 -17.49 -5.48 22.71
N GLN A 237 -17.31 -4.41 21.93
CA GLN A 237 -16.77 -4.49 20.57
C GLN A 237 -15.23 -4.52 20.53
N TYR A 238 -14.54 -4.22 21.63
CA TYR A 238 -13.08 -4.30 21.68
C TYR A 238 -12.64 -5.76 21.70
N SER A 239 -11.75 -6.14 20.78
CA SER A 239 -11.34 -7.53 20.57
C SER A 239 -10.77 -8.18 21.84
N TYR A 240 -9.98 -7.44 22.61
CA TYR A 240 -9.42 -7.95 23.86
C TYR A 240 -10.48 -8.17 24.96
N ILE A 241 -11.51 -7.31 25.01
CA ILE A 241 -12.64 -7.53 25.94
C ILE A 241 -13.38 -8.82 25.56
N GLN A 242 -13.63 -9.05 24.27
CA GLN A 242 -14.25 -10.29 23.82
C GLN A 242 -13.39 -11.52 24.13
N GLU A 243 -12.08 -11.43 23.92
CA GLU A 243 -11.14 -12.50 24.25
C GLU A 243 -11.16 -12.82 25.75
N CYS A 244 -11.13 -11.80 26.61
CA CYS A 244 -11.23 -11.98 28.06
C CYS A 244 -12.52 -12.70 28.43
N LEU A 245 -13.65 -12.29 27.86
CA LEU A 245 -14.95 -12.90 28.16
C LEU A 245 -15.06 -14.34 27.67
N GLN A 246 -14.55 -14.65 26.47
CA GLN A 246 -14.53 -16.02 25.94
C GLN A 246 -13.64 -16.96 26.76
N LYS A 247 -12.51 -16.44 27.28
CA LYS A 247 -11.55 -17.21 28.08
C LYS A 247 -11.81 -17.15 29.58
N ASN A 248 -12.85 -16.44 30.01
CA ASN A 248 -13.19 -16.19 31.41
C ASN A 248 -12.03 -15.55 32.22
N ILE A 249 -11.34 -14.59 31.60
CA ILE A 249 -10.26 -13.78 32.16
C ILE A 249 -10.83 -12.46 32.69
N GLN A 250 -10.29 -11.95 33.80
CA GLN A 250 -10.71 -10.66 34.36
C GLN A 250 -10.27 -9.49 33.46
N ILE A 251 -11.19 -8.57 33.17
CA ILE A 251 -10.89 -7.37 32.38
C ILE A 251 -10.32 -6.29 33.28
N ASN A 252 -9.03 -5.98 33.14
CA ASN A 252 -8.32 -4.97 33.94
C ASN A 252 -8.00 -3.73 33.10
N LEU A 253 -8.44 -2.57 33.59
CA LEU A 253 -8.21 -1.26 32.99
C LEU A 253 -7.45 -0.31 33.93
N GLN A 254 -6.72 0.62 33.33
CA GLN A 254 -6.05 1.73 33.99
C GLN A 254 -6.60 3.07 33.48
N LEU A 255 -6.90 3.98 34.42
CA LEU A 255 -7.21 5.36 34.11
C LEU A 255 -5.92 6.18 34.00
N VAL A 256 -5.62 6.65 32.79
CA VAL A 256 -4.39 7.39 32.44
C VAL A 256 -4.77 8.79 31.94
N TYR A 257 -4.02 9.82 32.30
CA TYR A 257 -4.23 11.17 31.80
C TYR A 257 -3.23 11.45 30.68
N ILE A 258 -3.75 11.72 29.48
CA ILE A 258 -2.93 11.95 28.28
C ILE A 258 -2.94 13.43 27.95
N GLU A 259 -1.79 13.97 27.54
CA GLU A 259 -1.71 15.33 27.02
C GLU A 259 -2.56 15.45 25.76
N LEU A 260 -3.55 16.34 25.82
CA LEU A 260 -4.34 16.65 24.66
C LEU A 260 -3.54 17.59 23.75
N PRO A 261 -3.61 17.43 22.43
CA PRO A 261 -2.95 18.34 21.51
C PRO A 261 -3.33 19.79 21.82
N LYS A 262 -2.35 20.69 21.86
CA LYS A 262 -2.58 22.11 22.15
C LYS A 262 -3.52 22.68 21.07
N LYS A 263 -4.74 23.07 21.44
CA LYS A 263 -5.62 23.87 20.56
C LYS A 263 -4.83 25.08 20.07
N SER A 264 -4.50 25.11 18.78
CA SER A 264 -3.81 26.25 18.17
C SER A 264 -4.64 27.52 18.36
N LYS A 265 -3.96 28.64 18.65
CA LYS A 265 -4.60 29.95 18.82
C LYS A 265 -5.38 30.31 17.55
N LYS A 266 -6.69 30.53 17.71
CA LYS A 266 -7.63 31.21 16.78
C LYS A 266 -7.02 31.63 15.44
N ILE A 267 -7.14 30.75 14.44
CA ILE A 267 -7.28 31.18 13.05
C ILE A 267 -8.73 31.67 12.92
N GLY A 268 -8.92 32.84 12.30
CA GLY A 268 -10.21 33.48 12.14
C GLY A 268 -11.25 32.54 11.54
N GLN A 269 -12.48 32.68 12.02
CA GLN A 269 -13.66 31.91 11.63
C GLN A 269 -13.72 31.65 10.12
N THR A 270 -13.41 30.42 9.73
CA THR A 270 -14.14 29.69 8.69
C THR A 270 -14.41 28.30 9.27
N ASN A 271 -15.66 27.86 9.18
CA ASN A 271 -16.08 26.54 9.65
C ASN A 271 -15.30 25.46 8.88
N ASN A 272 -14.49 24.66 9.59
CA ASN A 272 -14.67 23.21 9.70
C ASN A 272 -13.41 22.52 10.24
N ASN A 273 -13.63 21.53 11.10
CA ASN A 273 -12.68 20.48 11.49
C ASN A 273 -12.39 19.52 10.31
N ASN A 274 -11.99 20.02 9.16
CA ASN A 274 -11.81 19.18 7.98
C ASN A 274 -10.43 18.52 8.01
N GLU A 275 -10.44 17.24 8.37
CA GLU A 275 -9.42 16.27 7.95
C GLU A 275 -9.10 16.49 6.45
N PRO A 276 -7.84 16.35 5.99
CA PRO A 276 -7.52 16.55 4.58
C PRO A 276 -8.44 15.69 3.70
N ASP A 277 -9.24 16.38 2.88
CA ASP A 277 -10.25 15.78 2.00
C ASP A 277 -9.55 14.94 0.93
N ILE A 278 -9.89 13.65 0.85
CA ILE A 278 -9.27 12.68 -0.06
C ILE A 278 -9.70 12.95 -1.52
N PHE A 279 -10.80 13.68 -1.73
CA PHE A 279 -11.45 13.86 -3.03
C PHE A 279 -11.22 15.23 -3.69
N GLN A 280 -10.46 16.14 -3.07
CA GLN A 280 -10.09 17.39 -3.76
C GLN A 280 -8.84 17.16 -4.64
N SER A 281 -9.07 16.78 -5.89
CA SER A 281 -8.15 17.16 -6.96
C SER A 281 -8.22 18.67 -7.12
N THR A 282 -7.09 19.36 -7.05
CA THR A 282 -6.94 20.82 -7.08
C THR A 282 -7.73 21.51 -8.20
N THR A 283 -8.92 22.03 -7.88
CA THR A 283 -9.48 23.22 -8.55
C THR A 283 -9.15 24.43 -7.69
N THR A 284 -8.12 25.18 -8.08
CA THR A 284 -7.78 26.47 -7.49
C THR A 284 -8.85 27.51 -7.85
N THR A 285 -9.87 27.65 -7.01
CA THR A 285 -10.73 28.85 -6.98
C THR A 285 -10.35 29.71 -5.78
N THR A 286 -9.55 30.75 -6.03
CA THR A 286 -9.24 31.78 -5.03
C THR A 286 -10.41 32.77 -4.92
N THR A 287 -11.27 32.59 -3.91
CA THR A 287 -12.18 33.65 -3.45
C THR A 287 -11.46 34.52 -2.42
N THR A 288 -11.07 35.74 -2.79
CA THR A 288 -10.64 36.78 -1.85
C THR A 288 -11.80 37.74 -1.57
N THR A 289 -12.21 37.81 -0.31
CA THR A 289 -13.16 38.80 0.22
C THR A 289 -12.57 40.21 0.19
N ALA A 290 -13.39 41.15 -0.25
CA ALA A 290 -13.12 42.56 -0.36
C ALA A 290 -12.75 43.24 0.97
N THR A 291 -11.77 44.15 0.93
CA THR A 291 -12.01 45.57 1.31
C THR A 291 -10.86 46.47 0.83
N THR A 292 -11.29 47.65 0.38
CA THR A 292 -10.54 48.92 0.20
C THR A 292 -9.84 49.21 -1.14
N LYS A 293 -10.45 50.20 -1.80
CA LYS A 293 -10.15 50.92 -3.04
C LYS A 293 -8.67 51.31 -3.21
N GLN A 294 -8.12 51.09 -4.40
CA GLN A 294 -7.59 52.16 -5.25
C GLN A 294 -7.30 51.66 -6.67
N ASN A 295 -7.72 52.46 -7.66
CA ASN A 295 -7.47 52.30 -9.09
C ASN A 295 -5.97 52.14 -9.38
N ILE A 296 -5.58 51.12 -10.15
CA ILE A 296 -4.64 51.24 -11.28
C ILE A 296 -5.00 50.13 -12.28
N SER A 297 -5.38 50.59 -13.46
CA SER A 297 -5.59 49.78 -14.65
C SER A 297 -4.27 49.32 -15.26
N LYS A 298 -4.34 48.16 -15.95
CA LYS A 298 -3.48 47.68 -17.04
C LYS A 298 -2.15 47.02 -16.66
N ASN A 299 -1.92 45.94 -17.41
CA ASN A 299 -0.68 45.24 -17.70
C ASN A 299 -0.16 44.28 -16.63
N PHE A 300 -0.59 43.03 -16.71
CA PHE A 300 0.35 41.91 -16.65
C PHE A 300 -0.05 40.86 -17.67
N ASN A 301 0.67 40.91 -18.79
CA ASN A 301 0.80 39.84 -19.77
C ASN A 301 2.31 39.58 -19.85
N LYS A 302 2.68 38.29 -19.81
CA LYS A 302 4.02 37.69 -20.04
C LYS A 302 4.98 37.62 -18.85
N GLU A 303 5.15 36.41 -18.36
CA GLU A 303 6.41 35.62 -18.45
C GLU A 303 6.02 34.14 -18.26
N ASN A 304 5.99 33.37 -19.36
CA ASN A 304 7.01 32.39 -19.77
C ASN A 304 6.79 30.95 -19.24
N ASP A 305 5.57 30.43 -19.42
CA ASP A 305 5.41 29.03 -19.81
C ASP A 305 5.20 29.03 -21.33
N SER A 306 6.06 28.29 -22.04
CA SER A 306 6.01 28.18 -23.49
C SER A 306 4.62 27.77 -23.99
N ASN A 307 4.03 28.64 -24.80
CA ASN A 307 2.78 28.47 -25.55
C ASN A 307 2.62 27.06 -26.17
N GLN A 308 1.98 26.14 -25.45
CA GLN A 308 1.24 25.05 -26.05
C GLN A 308 -0.23 25.28 -25.72
N GLN A 309 -1.00 25.77 -26.70
CA GLN A 309 -2.47 25.74 -26.63
C GLN A 309 -2.89 24.28 -26.44
N LEU A 310 -3.27 23.92 -25.22
CA LEU A 310 -3.83 22.61 -24.90
C LEU A 310 -5.18 22.50 -25.61
N LEU A 311 -5.28 21.59 -26.56
CA LEU A 311 -6.52 21.35 -27.30
C LEU A 311 -7.37 20.32 -26.55
N PRO A 312 -8.70 20.52 -26.45
CA PRO A 312 -9.60 19.47 -26.00
C PRO A 312 -9.45 18.23 -26.87
N ILE A 313 -9.66 17.04 -26.29
CA ILE A 313 -10.01 15.86 -27.08
C ILE A 313 -11.45 16.04 -27.56
N GLN A 314 -11.64 16.94 -28.51
CA GLN A 314 -12.82 17.03 -29.36
C GLN A 314 -12.64 16.11 -30.57
N PRO A 315 -13.71 15.76 -31.33
CA PRO A 315 -13.63 14.87 -32.49
C PRO A 315 -12.78 15.50 -33.58
N LEU A 316 -11.47 15.38 -33.41
CA LEU A 316 -10.46 15.80 -34.35
C LEU A 316 -10.02 14.54 -35.09
N SER A 317 -9.87 14.66 -36.40
CA SER A 317 -9.26 13.67 -37.29
C SER A 317 -7.75 13.47 -37.01
N SER A 318 -7.27 13.87 -35.84
CA SER A 318 -5.88 13.79 -35.44
C SER A 318 -5.50 12.35 -35.09
N LEU A 319 -4.30 11.99 -35.53
CA LEU A 319 -3.75 10.66 -35.35
C LEU A 319 -2.73 10.66 -34.20
N PHE A 320 -2.93 9.78 -33.24
CA PHE A 320 -1.94 9.41 -32.26
C PHE A 320 -0.81 8.65 -32.95
N LYS A 321 0.40 9.19 -32.91
CA LYS A 321 1.60 8.57 -33.48
C LYS A 321 2.63 8.30 -32.40
N PHE A 322 3.12 7.08 -32.34
CA PHE A 322 4.26 6.73 -31.51
C PHE A 322 5.29 5.94 -32.31
N THR A 323 6.54 6.04 -31.90
CA THR A 323 7.66 5.26 -32.42
C THR A 323 8.38 4.61 -31.27
N PHE A 324 8.81 3.37 -31.42
CA PHE A 324 9.65 2.73 -30.43
C PHE A 324 10.99 2.31 -31.02
N ARG A 325 11.98 2.14 -30.15
CA ARG A 325 13.33 1.68 -30.46
C ARG A 325 13.80 0.71 -29.38
N LEU A 326 14.29 -0.45 -29.80
CA LEU A 326 14.95 -1.41 -28.92
C LEU A 326 16.48 -1.21 -28.97
N PRO A 327 17.19 -1.27 -27.83
CA PRO A 327 18.65 -1.28 -27.78
C PRO A 327 19.21 -2.63 -28.26
N PRO A 328 20.45 -2.68 -28.75
CA PRO A 328 21.10 -3.93 -29.12
C PRO A 328 21.33 -4.81 -27.88
N SER A 329 21.00 -6.10 -27.97
CA SER A 329 21.27 -7.06 -26.88
C SER A 329 22.77 -7.39 -26.81
N PRO A 330 23.41 -7.34 -25.63
CA PRO A 330 24.85 -7.61 -25.49
C PRO A 330 25.23 -9.10 -25.60
N ASN A 331 24.27 -10.03 -25.61
CA ASN A 331 24.56 -11.47 -25.64
C ASN A 331 24.53 -12.06 -27.05
N ALA A 332 25.73 -12.24 -27.61
CA ALA A 332 26.05 -12.73 -28.95
C ALA A 332 25.77 -14.23 -29.21
N LYS A 333 24.56 -14.72 -28.92
CA LYS A 333 24.04 -15.98 -29.48
C LYS A 333 22.90 -15.68 -30.45
N GLN A 334 22.66 -16.55 -31.43
CA GLN A 334 21.60 -16.40 -32.45
C GLN A 334 20.21 -16.56 -31.82
N THR A 335 19.81 -15.65 -30.94
CA THR A 335 18.51 -15.65 -30.26
C THR A 335 17.47 -15.01 -31.17
N LEU A 336 16.31 -15.67 -31.33
CA LEU A 336 15.16 -15.17 -32.07
C LEU A 336 14.18 -14.50 -31.10
N PHE A 337 13.93 -13.21 -31.29
CA PHE A 337 12.99 -12.44 -30.50
C PHE A 337 11.71 -12.17 -31.28
N GLN A 338 10.58 -12.17 -30.57
CA GLN A 338 9.29 -11.70 -31.09
C GLN A 338 8.69 -10.66 -30.17
N LEU A 339 8.28 -9.52 -30.74
CA LEU A 339 7.59 -8.46 -30.03
C LEU A 339 6.13 -8.40 -30.50
N TYR A 340 5.22 -8.58 -29.56
CA TYR A 340 3.80 -8.32 -29.68
C TYR A 340 3.50 -6.95 -29.08
N SER A 341 2.56 -6.24 -29.68
CA SER A 341 2.09 -4.98 -29.11
C SER A 341 0.61 -4.76 -29.41
N GLY A 342 -0.07 -4.01 -28.55
CA GLY A 342 -1.47 -3.66 -28.70
C GLY A 342 -1.91 -2.59 -27.72
N ILE A 343 -3.08 -2.04 -27.97
CA ILE A 343 -3.73 -1.03 -27.13
C ILE A 343 -4.94 -1.65 -26.45
N TYR A 344 -5.02 -1.45 -25.14
CA TYR A 344 -6.00 -2.09 -24.27
C TYR A 344 -6.72 -1.07 -23.40
N TYR A 345 -7.99 -1.34 -23.12
CA TYR A 345 -8.76 -0.70 -22.07
C TYR A 345 -9.21 -1.79 -21.09
N GLY A 346 -8.50 -1.87 -19.97
CA GLY A 346 -8.55 -3.04 -19.09
C GLY A 346 -8.21 -4.32 -19.86
N ARG A 347 -9.08 -5.32 -19.80
CA ARG A 347 -8.93 -6.59 -20.56
C ARG A 347 -9.32 -6.51 -22.05
N ARG A 348 -9.91 -5.40 -22.50
CA ARG A 348 -10.46 -5.28 -23.85
C ARG A 348 -9.41 -4.73 -24.80
N CYS A 349 -9.06 -5.52 -25.82
CA CYS A 349 -8.17 -5.07 -26.90
C CYS A 349 -8.91 -4.05 -27.77
N LEU A 350 -8.42 -2.81 -27.82
CA LEU A 350 -8.91 -1.78 -28.73
C LEU A 350 -8.26 -1.93 -30.10
N PHE A 351 -6.94 -2.15 -30.12
CA PHE A 351 -6.15 -2.30 -31.35
C PHE A 351 -5.02 -3.30 -31.12
N SER A 352 -4.76 -4.15 -32.12
CA SER A 352 -3.60 -5.06 -32.12
C SER A 352 -2.68 -4.73 -33.28
N PHE A 353 -1.37 -4.85 -33.07
CA PHE A 353 -0.37 -4.58 -34.09
C PHE A 353 0.27 -5.89 -34.57
N GLU A 354 0.78 -5.88 -35.80
CA GLU A 354 1.50 -7.04 -36.34
C GLU A 354 2.76 -7.34 -35.52
N PRO A 355 3.02 -8.62 -35.20
CA PRO A 355 4.18 -8.99 -34.40
C PRO A 355 5.48 -8.83 -35.20
N ILE A 356 6.49 -8.27 -34.55
CA ILE A 356 7.82 -8.09 -35.16
C ILE A 356 8.74 -9.21 -34.71
N THR A 357 9.43 -9.84 -35.66
CA THR A 357 10.40 -10.91 -35.39
C THR A 357 11.79 -10.48 -35.87
N TRP A 358 12.82 -10.65 -35.05
CA TRP A 358 14.20 -10.36 -35.43
C TRP A 358 15.21 -11.29 -34.76
N ASN A 359 16.44 -11.30 -35.28
CA ASN A 359 17.58 -12.03 -34.71
C ASN A 359 18.66 -11.05 -34.22
N ASN A 360 19.52 -11.49 -33.29
CA ASN A 360 20.60 -10.66 -32.74
C ASN A 360 21.67 -10.21 -33.76
N THR A 361 21.68 -10.74 -34.99
CA THR A 361 22.63 -10.34 -36.04
C THR A 361 22.23 -9.06 -36.79
N CYS A 362 20.99 -8.59 -36.64
CA CYS A 362 20.55 -7.32 -37.18
C CYS A 362 20.73 -6.20 -36.14
N ILE A 363 21.87 -5.51 -36.18
CA ILE A 363 22.17 -4.31 -35.36
C ILE A 363 21.43 -3.07 -35.91
N GLU A 364 20.19 -3.25 -36.38
CA GLU A 364 19.36 -2.14 -36.82
C GLU A 364 18.28 -1.87 -35.79
N GLN A 365 18.19 -0.61 -35.38
CA GLN A 365 17.14 -0.11 -34.52
C GLN A 365 15.79 -0.40 -35.19
N ILE A 366 15.02 -1.35 -34.65
CA ILE A 366 13.64 -1.55 -35.09
C ILE A 366 12.88 -0.27 -34.77
N ARG A 367 12.41 0.42 -35.81
CA ARG A 367 11.55 1.60 -35.72
C ARG A 367 10.25 1.29 -36.43
N GLN A 368 9.16 1.19 -35.68
CA GLN A 368 7.81 1.15 -36.24
C GLN A 368 7.11 2.44 -35.86
N SER A 369 6.31 2.98 -36.78
CA SER A 369 5.41 4.10 -36.49
C SER A 369 3.98 3.69 -36.77
N THR A 370 3.11 3.80 -35.79
CA THR A 370 1.68 3.50 -35.96
C THR A 370 0.86 4.75 -35.73
N THR A 371 -0.26 4.87 -36.46
CA THR A 371 -1.19 6.00 -36.35
C THR A 371 -2.58 5.51 -35.99
N LEU A 372 -3.21 6.12 -34.99
CA LEU A 372 -4.55 5.75 -34.53
C LEU A 372 -5.41 7.00 -34.28
N PRO A 373 -6.72 6.98 -34.54
CA PRO A 373 -7.58 8.11 -34.20
C PRO A 373 -7.54 8.38 -32.69
N ILE A 374 -7.20 9.61 -32.28
CA ILE A 374 -7.20 10.01 -30.86
C ILE A 374 -8.60 9.87 -30.26
N ALA A 375 -9.63 10.09 -31.07
CA ALA A 375 -11.04 9.88 -30.78
C ALA A 375 -11.41 8.49 -30.22
N ASN A 376 -10.57 7.47 -30.46
CA ASN A 376 -10.82 6.10 -30.01
C ASN A 376 -10.03 5.75 -28.73
N LEU A 377 -9.30 6.72 -28.15
CA LEU A 377 -8.56 6.54 -26.91
C LEU A 377 -9.38 7.04 -25.73
N LEU A 378 -9.58 6.16 -24.75
CA LEU A 378 -10.31 6.44 -23.51
C LEU A 378 -9.32 6.76 -22.37
N PRO A 379 -9.65 7.62 -21.41
CA PRO A 379 -8.85 7.78 -20.19
C PRO A 379 -8.64 6.43 -19.49
N GLY A 380 -7.39 6.06 -19.21
CA GLY A 380 -7.08 4.70 -18.73
C GLY A 380 -6.77 3.69 -19.83
N THR A 381 -6.52 4.14 -21.06
CA THR A 381 -6.00 3.26 -22.12
C THR A 381 -4.51 2.95 -21.91
N LEU A 382 -4.15 1.68 -22.07
CA LEU A 382 -2.79 1.15 -21.96
C LEU A 382 -2.22 0.78 -23.34
N LEU A 383 -0.93 1.06 -23.53
CA LEU A 383 -0.10 0.47 -24.58
C LEU A 383 0.68 -0.70 -23.96
N CYS A 384 0.39 -1.91 -24.44
CA CYS A 384 0.94 -3.16 -23.92
C CYS A 384 1.95 -3.74 -24.91
N PHE A 385 3.08 -4.20 -24.40
CA PHE A 385 4.09 -4.93 -25.14
C PHE A 385 4.36 -6.30 -24.51
N GLY A 386 4.64 -7.28 -25.35
CA GLY A 386 5.03 -8.63 -24.97
C GLY A 386 6.25 -9.06 -25.77
N LEU A 387 7.37 -9.27 -25.10
CA LEU A 387 8.64 -9.69 -25.70
C LEU A 387 8.88 -11.16 -25.38
N ILE A 388 9.00 -12.00 -26.40
CA ILE A 388 9.22 -13.44 -26.25
C ILE A 388 10.62 -13.78 -26.74
N ASN A 389 11.40 -14.40 -25.86
CA ASN A 389 12.66 -15.03 -26.19
C ASN A 389 12.43 -16.51 -26.49
N LYS A 390 12.44 -16.87 -27.79
CA LYS A 390 12.09 -18.23 -28.25
C LYS A 390 13.09 -19.31 -27.83
N GLN A 391 14.33 -18.96 -27.49
CA GLN A 391 15.33 -19.95 -27.09
C GLN A 391 15.27 -20.25 -25.59
N GLN A 392 15.03 -19.24 -24.77
CA GLN A 392 14.98 -19.39 -23.31
C GLN A 392 13.56 -19.65 -22.78
N SER A 393 12.54 -19.60 -23.65
CA SER A 393 11.12 -19.70 -23.26
C SER A 393 10.70 -18.64 -22.22
N GLU A 394 11.40 -17.50 -22.22
CA GLU A 394 11.12 -16.39 -21.34
C GLU A 394 10.18 -15.40 -22.03
N ILE A 395 9.19 -14.93 -21.28
CA ILE A 395 8.26 -13.91 -21.73
C ILE A 395 8.43 -12.70 -20.83
N TYR A 396 8.54 -11.54 -21.46
CA TYR A 396 8.58 -10.27 -20.79
C TYR A 396 7.39 -9.40 -21.22
N PHE A 397 6.92 -8.52 -20.33
CA PHE A 397 5.81 -7.62 -20.61
C PHE A 397 6.13 -6.19 -20.18
N LEU A 398 5.48 -5.22 -20.82
CA LEU A 398 5.53 -3.82 -20.43
C LEU A 398 4.17 -3.18 -20.72
N ASN A 399 3.58 -2.54 -19.72
CA ASN A 399 2.35 -1.77 -19.86
C ASN A 399 2.63 -0.29 -19.59
N VAL A 400 2.19 0.58 -20.50
CA VAL A 400 2.39 2.03 -20.42
C VAL A 400 1.03 2.73 -20.53
N SER A 401 0.67 3.56 -19.54
CA SER A 401 -0.52 4.40 -19.63
C SER A 401 -0.31 5.48 -20.69
N LEU A 402 -1.26 5.64 -21.61
CA LEU A 402 -1.18 6.68 -22.65
C LEU A 402 -1.52 8.07 -22.13
N PHE A 403 -2.24 8.15 -21.01
CA PHE A 403 -2.62 9.38 -20.36
C PHE A 403 -1.79 9.58 -19.09
N ARG A 404 -1.59 10.84 -18.70
CA ARG A 404 -1.10 11.26 -17.38
C ARG A 404 -2.27 11.45 -16.42
N SER A 405 -1.98 11.54 -15.13
CA SER A 405 -2.95 11.79 -14.03
C SER A 405 -3.86 13.00 -14.31
N ASN A 406 -3.29 14.05 -14.88
CA ASN A 406 -3.99 15.29 -15.20
C ASN A 406 -4.87 15.21 -16.48
N GLY A 407 -4.98 14.04 -17.12
CA GLY A 407 -5.74 13.80 -18.34
C GLY A 407 -5.01 14.17 -19.64
N SER A 408 -3.75 14.62 -19.58
CA SER A 408 -2.96 14.90 -20.78
C SER A 408 -2.45 13.62 -21.44
N LEU A 409 -2.39 13.63 -22.78
CA LEU A 409 -1.81 12.52 -23.54
C LEU A 409 -0.27 12.58 -23.49
N LEU A 410 0.38 11.43 -23.37
CA LEU A 410 1.84 11.35 -23.34
C LEU A 410 2.45 11.97 -24.60
N ASN A 411 3.40 12.89 -24.41
CA ASN A 411 4.18 13.53 -25.45
C ASN A 411 5.67 13.46 -25.08
N GLY A 412 6.57 13.31 -26.07
CA GLY A 412 8.01 13.26 -25.86
C GLY A 412 8.59 11.85 -25.85
N SER A 413 9.86 11.74 -25.44
CA SER A 413 10.60 10.47 -25.41
C SER A 413 10.78 9.95 -23.99
N TYR A 414 10.54 8.65 -23.81
CA TYR A 414 10.60 7.94 -22.54
C TYR A 414 11.37 6.63 -22.72
N GLU A 415 12.06 6.19 -21.68
CA GLU A 415 12.79 4.92 -21.67
C GLU A 415 12.19 4.01 -20.61
N PHE A 416 11.85 2.79 -21.03
CA PHE A 416 11.24 1.78 -20.19
C PHE A 416 12.04 0.48 -20.23
N THR A 417 11.84 -0.36 -19.23
CA THR A 417 12.44 -1.70 -19.14
C THR A 417 11.35 -2.73 -18.98
N PHE A 418 11.47 -3.85 -19.68
CA PHE A 418 10.47 -4.91 -19.62
C PHE A 418 10.49 -5.65 -18.27
N ASN A 419 9.35 -6.22 -17.88
CA ASN A 419 9.18 -7.05 -16.69
C ASN A 419 9.15 -8.53 -17.07
N LEU A 420 9.81 -9.40 -16.30
CA LEU A 420 9.78 -10.85 -16.54
C LEU A 420 8.46 -11.45 -16.05
N VAL A 421 7.82 -12.28 -16.87
CA VAL A 421 6.64 -13.06 -16.48
C VAL A 421 7.08 -14.25 -15.64
N ASN A 422 6.42 -14.46 -14.50
CA ASN A 422 6.72 -15.61 -13.64
C ASN A 422 6.48 -16.94 -14.37
N PRO A 423 7.40 -17.93 -14.27
CA PRO A 423 7.29 -19.21 -15.00
C PRO A 423 5.97 -19.95 -14.75
N ILE A 424 5.39 -19.84 -13.56
CA ILE A 424 4.11 -20.47 -13.19
C ILE A 424 2.95 -19.86 -13.98
N GLN A 425 2.96 -18.53 -14.20
CA GLN A 425 1.95 -17.84 -15.04
C GLN A 425 2.13 -18.16 -16.53
N ASN A 426 3.36 -18.54 -16.92
CA ASN A 426 3.72 -18.90 -18.28
C ASN A 426 3.16 -20.28 -18.69
N ILE A 427 3.03 -21.23 -17.75
CA ILE A 427 2.49 -22.57 -18.01
C ILE A 427 0.96 -22.54 -18.22
N ALA A 428 0.25 -21.60 -17.57
CA ALA A 428 -1.21 -21.52 -17.62
C ALA A 428 -1.77 -20.67 -18.78
N ASN A 429 -0.99 -19.75 -19.36
CA ASN A 429 -1.48 -18.77 -20.32
C ASN A 429 -0.71 -18.85 -21.66
N THR A 430 -1.41 -19.22 -22.75
CA THR A 430 -0.93 -19.10 -24.14
C THR A 430 -0.93 -17.65 -24.67
N LYS A 431 -1.13 -16.65 -23.80
CA LYS A 431 -1.29 -15.25 -24.18
C LYS A 431 0.07 -14.57 -24.40
N HIS A 432 0.21 -13.87 -25.52
CA HIS A 432 1.42 -13.12 -25.86
C HIS A 432 1.51 -11.72 -25.24
N LEU A 433 0.40 -11.20 -24.69
CA LEU A 433 0.28 -9.88 -24.08
C LEU A 433 -0.38 -10.01 -22.70
N TYR A 434 0.03 -9.14 -21.76
CA TYR A 434 -0.39 -9.18 -20.36
C TYR A 434 -0.98 -7.82 -19.92
N PRO A 435 -2.16 -7.44 -20.44
CA PRO A 435 -2.79 -6.16 -20.07
C PRO A 435 -3.17 -6.09 -18.57
N ASP A 436 -3.32 -7.25 -17.91
CA ASP A 436 -3.60 -7.35 -16.47
C ASP A 436 -2.35 -7.19 -15.59
N GLY A 437 -1.17 -7.06 -16.21
CA GLY A 437 0.09 -6.82 -15.50
C GLY A 437 0.20 -5.39 -15.00
N PHE A 438 1.05 -5.17 -13.98
CA PHE A 438 1.30 -3.83 -13.46
C PHE A 438 1.93 -2.89 -14.49
N ILE A 439 1.76 -1.58 -14.27
CA ILE A 439 2.17 -0.53 -15.19
C ILE A 439 3.58 -0.03 -14.84
N GLY A 440 4.38 0.20 -15.88
CA GLY A 440 5.71 0.80 -15.76
C GLY A 440 6.87 -0.18 -15.87
N SER A 441 8.06 0.39 -15.70
CA SER A 441 9.36 -0.27 -15.87
C SER A 441 9.68 -1.29 -14.78
N SER A 442 10.47 -2.30 -15.15
CA SER A 442 11.16 -3.15 -14.19
C SER A 442 12.32 -2.41 -13.54
N TYR A 443 12.43 -2.53 -12.21
CA TYR A 443 13.54 -1.98 -11.45
C TYR A 443 14.59 -3.03 -11.07
N ASN A 444 14.50 -4.23 -11.66
CA ASN A 444 15.49 -5.29 -11.45
C ASN A 444 16.77 -5.01 -12.28
N GLU A 445 17.91 -4.85 -11.61
CA GLU A 445 19.19 -4.48 -12.22
C GLU A 445 19.64 -5.44 -13.34
N SER A 446 19.33 -6.74 -13.20
CA SER A 446 19.67 -7.76 -14.21
C SER A 446 18.92 -7.55 -15.54
N ILE A 447 17.72 -6.97 -15.47
CA ILE A 447 16.84 -6.71 -16.62
C ILE A 447 17.08 -5.31 -17.18
N LEU A 448 17.34 -4.33 -16.31
CA LEU A 448 17.63 -2.93 -16.64
C LEU A 448 18.71 -2.78 -17.72
N ASN A 449 19.74 -3.62 -17.67
CA ASN A 449 20.88 -3.52 -18.58
C ASN A 449 20.67 -4.25 -19.93
N ASN A 450 19.65 -5.10 -20.05
CA ASN A 450 19.53 -6.04 -21.17
C ASN A 450 18.25 -5.88 -22.01
N TYR A 451 17.15 -5.38 -21.43
CA TYR A 451 15.84 -5.36 -22.09
C TYR A 451 15.13 -4.01 -21.92
N GLY A 452 15.75 -2.94 -22.45
CA GLY A 452 15.15 -1.61 -22.52
C GLY A 452 14.29 -1.40 -23.78
N ILE A 453 13.39 -0.41 -23.76
CA ILE A 453 12.68 0.10 -24.94
C ILE A 453 12.53 1.62 -24.79
N LYS A 454 12.89 2.34 -25.85
CA LYS A 454 12.70 3.79 -25.94
C LYS A 454 11.43 4.06 -26.73
N LEU A 455 10.45 4.73 -26.12
CA LEU A 455 9.20 5.16 -26.74
C LEU A 455 9.26 6.66 -27.00
N THR A 456 8.88 7.10 -28.20
CA THR A 456 8.71 8.51 -28.54
C THR A 456 7.30 8.72 -29.05
N PHE A 457 6.53 9.54 -28.33
CA PHE A 457 5.18 9.93 -28.67
C PHE A 457 5.22 11.28 -29.39
N HIS A 458 4.57 11.34 -30.56
CA HIS A 458 4.57 12.51 -31.45
C HIS A 458 3.22 13.23 -31.46
N SER A 459 2.46 13.16 -30.37
CA SER A 459 1.15 13.82 -30.27
C SER A 459 1.28 15.30 -29.96
N GLN A 460 0.35 16.10 -30.46
CA GLN A 460 0.10 17.43 -29.89
C GLN A 460 -0.35 17.28 -28.43
N SER A 461 -0.17 18.33 -27.64
CA SER A 461 -0.56 18.34 -26.22
C SER A 461 -2.08 18.41 -26.10
N TYR A 462 -2.71 17.23 -26.12
CA TYR A 462 -4.13 17.04 -25.91
C TYR A 462 -4.41 16.79 -24.43
N ARG A 463 -5.53 17.29 -23.94
CA ARG A 463 -6.02 17.01 -22.59
C ARG A 463 -7.46 16.54 -22.65
N PHE A 464 -7.70 15.37 -22.08
CA PHE A 464 -9.05 14.94 -21.74
C PHE A 464 -9.52 15.76 -20.54
N TYR A 465 -10.71 16.35 -20.64
CA TYR A 465 -11.37 16.96 -19.50
C TYR A 465 -12.86 16.67 -19.58
N TYR A 466 -13.40 16.18 -18.47
CA TYR A 466 -14.83 16.16 -18.23
C TYR A 466 -15.23 17.54 -17.68
N ASN A 467 -16.19 18.21 -18.31
CA ASN A 467 -16.75 19.46 -17.81
C ASN A 467 -18.26 19.30 -17.70
N GLU A 468 -18.79 19.46 -16.48
CA GLU A 468 -20.22 19.39 -16.19
C GLU A 468 -21.03 20.36 -17.07
N GLU A 469 -20.53 21.58 -17.34
CA GLU A 469 -21.21 22.58 -18.18
C GLU A 469 -21.28 22.19 -19.67
N ILE A 470 -20.34 21.37 -20.16
CA ILE A 470 -20.38 20.84 -21.54
C ILE A 470 -21.39 19.69 -21.64
N SER A 471 -21.55 18.92 -20.55
CA SER A 471 -22.57 17.87 -20.48
C SER A 471 -23.98 18.46 -20.62
N GLU A 472 -24.29 19.58 -19.96
CA GLU A 472 -25.61 20.24 -20.05
C GLU A 472 -25.97 20.65 -21.48
N LYS A 473 -24.98 21.00 -22.31
CA LYS A 473 -25.19 21.35 -23.72
C LYS A 473 -25.39 20.13 -24.63
N LEU A 474 -24.83 18.97 -24.28
CA LEU A 474 -25.01 17.70 -25.02
C LEU A 474 -26.31 16.98 -24.62
N ILE A 475 -26.83 17.25 -23.41
CA ILE A 475 -28.03 16.62 -22.82
C ILE A 475 -29.35 17.06 -23.47
N HIS A 476 -29.37 18.07 -24.36
CA HIS A 476 -30.57 18.34 -25.16
C HIS A 476 -30.93 17.21 -26.15
N ILE A 477 -30.08 16.17 -26.27
CA ILE A 477 -30.39 14.92 -26.94
C ILE A 477 -30.65 13.84 -25.87
N THR A 478 -31.92 13.73 -25.48
CA THR A 478 -32.55 12.59 -24.78
C THR A 478 -31.98 12.18 -23.40
N MET A 479 -32.21 13.04 -22.41
CA MET A 479 -32.68 12.58 -21.09
C MET A 479 -34.00 13.29 -20.80
N PRO A 480 -35.11 12.59 -20.48
CA PRO A 480 -36.38 13.24 -20.24
C PRO A 480 -36.33 14.04 -18.93
N THR A 481 -36.91 15.23 -18.97
CA THR A 481 -36.94 16.19 -17.86
C THR A 481 -37.77 15.66 -16.67
N PRO A 482 -37.46 16.07 -15.42
CA PRO A 482 -38.08 15.55 -14.19
C PRO A 482 -39.60 15.81 -14.08
N THR A 483 -40.14 16.62 -14.99
CA THR A 483 -41.55 17.00 -15.07
C THR A 483 -42.50 15.87 -15.51
N ALA A 484 -41.99 14.72 -15.97
CA ALA A 484 -42.83 13.56 -16.30
C ALA A 484 -43.19 12.68 -15.07
N VAL A 485 -42.50 12.83 -13.93
CA VAL A 485 -42.72 12.00 -12.73
C VAL A 485 -43.88 12.52 -11.87
N THR A 486 -44.31 13.77 -12.06
CA THR A 486 -45.37 14.38 -11.24
C THR A 486 -46.80 13.97 -11.62
N THR A 487 -47.02 13.25 -12.73
CA THR A 487 -48.37 12.77 -13.10
C THR A 487 -48.74 11.41 -12.51
N ALA A 488 -47.81 10.72 -11.82
CA ALA A 488 -48.09 9.44 -11.14
C ALA A 488 -48.43 9.58 -9.64
N LYS A 489 -48.33 10.78 -9.05
CA LYS A 489 -48.54 11.02 -7.60
C LYS A 489 -50.00 11.08 -7.12
N GLN A 490 -50.99 10.74 -7.93
CA GLN A 490 -52.40 10.85 -7.50
C GLN A 490 -53.08 9.56 -7.00
N GLN A 491 -52.39 8.42 -6.94
CA GLN A 491 -52.98 7.23 -6.32
C GLN A 491 -51.94 6.38 -5.58
N GLN A 492 -51.65 6.73 -4.31
CA GLN A 492 -51.52 5.82 -3.15
C GLN A 492 -50.78 6.51 -1.99
N HIS A 493 -51.48 6.69 -0.87
CA HIS A 493 -50.92 6.89 0.48
C HIS A 493 -50.39 5.53 0.99
N HIS A 494 -49.39 5.34 1.86
CA HIS A 494 -48.97 6.04 3.09
C HIS A 494 -47.54 5.58 3.51
N ASN A 495 -46.81 6.50 4.17
CA ASN A 495 -45.74 6.32 5.18
C ASN A 495 -44.53 5.39 4.89
N GLU A 496 -43.46 5.98 4.34
CA GLU A 496 -42.05 5.63 4.61
C GLU A 496 -41.18 6.88 4.31
N SER A 497 -39.98 6.96 4.92
CA SER A 497 -39.08 8.12 4.88
C SER A 497 -38.76 8.62 3.47
N SER A 498 -38.81 9.94 3.27
CA SER A 498 -38.91 10.60 1.95
C SER A 498 -37.67 10.53 1.05
N ASP A 499 -36.50 10.15 1.58
CA ASP A 499 -35.24 10.19 0.83
C ASP A 499 -34.87 8.83 0.20
N ASP A 500 -35.32 7.71 0.77
CA ASP A 500 -35.03 6.36 0.25
C ASP A 500 -35.94 5.98 -0.93
N VAL A 501 -37.19 6.45 -0.94
CA VAL A 501 -38.16 6.18 -2.02
C VAL A 501 -37.78 6.92 -3.31
N ALA A 502 -37.23 8.13 -3.21
CA ALA A 502 -36.82 8.93 -4.36
C ALA A 502 -35.63 8.30 -5.12
N ASN A 503 -34.68 7.68 -4.41
CA ASN A 503 -33.56 6.96 -5.00
C ASN A 503 -33.98 5.63 -5.62
N GLY A 504 -34.94 4.91 -5.01
CA GLY A 504 -35.49 3.67 -5.56
C GLY A 504 -36.26 3.86 -6.88
N GLU A 505 -37.05 4.92 -7.00
CA GLU A 505 -37.79 5.23 -8.24
C GLU A 505 -36.87 5.72 -9.37
N ALA A 506 -35.83 6.50 -9.06
CA ALA A 506 -34.83 6.94 -10.04
C ALA A 506 -34.00 5.78 -10.60
N LEU A 507 -33.63 4.81 -9.75
CA LEU A 507 -32.96 3.58 -10.15
C LEU A 507 -33.88 2.71 -11.03
N ASN A 508 -35.13 2.49 -10.64
CA ASN A 508 -36.10 1.73 -11.45
C ASN A 508 -36.34 2.36 -12.83
N TYR A 509 -36.30 3.69 -12.93
CA TYR A 509 -36.36 4.40 -14.20
C TYR A 509 -35.11 4.20 -15.06
N LEU A 510 -33.92 4.29 -14.46
CA LEU A 510 -32.63 3.97 -15.10
C LEU A 510 -32.60 2.52 -15.63
N PHE A 511 -33.08 1.56 -14.84
CA PHE A 511 -33.21 0.15 -15.25
C PHE A 511 -34.25 -0.06 -16.36
N GLY A 512 -35.33 0.74 -16.39
CA GLY A 512 -36.33 0.71 -17.45
C GLY A 512 -35.88 1.33 -18.78
N THR A 513 -34.82 2.15 -18.78
CA THR A 513 -34.22 2.72 -20.01
C THR A 513 -33.13 1.85 -20.64
N LEU A 514 -32.71 0.76 -19.97
CA LEU A 514 -31.82 -0.24 -20.54
C LEU A 514 -32.64 -1.13 -21.49
N ASN A 515 -32.27 -1.19 -22.77
CA ASN A 515 -32.95 -1.99 -23.80
C ASN A 515 -33.19 -3.44 -23.35
N ASP A 516 -34.25 -4.09 -23.86
CA ASP A 516 -34.55 -5.51 -23.59
C ASP A 516 -33.34 -6.44 -23.89
N GLU A 517 -32.46 -6.06 -24.82
CA GLU A 517 -31.18 -6.77 -25.08
C GLU A 517 -30.17 -6.67 -23.93
N THR A 518 -30.10 -5.54 -23.21
CA THR A 518 -29.24 -5.40 -22.02
C THR A 518 -29.74 -6.15 -20.80
N GLN A 519 -31.05 -6.40 -20.70
CA GLN A 519 -31.63 -7.32 -19.71
C GLN A 519 -31.34 -8.80 -20.07
N LEU A 520 -31.30 -9.14 -21.36
CA LEU A 520 -30.94 -10.48 -21.86
C LEU A 520 -29.42 -10.76 -21.84
N MET A 521 -28.56 -9.74 -21.98
CA MET A 521 -27.09 -9.85 -22.00
C MET A 521 -26.43 -9.93 -20.62
N VAL A 522 -27.22 -9.97 -19.53
CA VAL A 522 -26.76 -10.32 -18.17
C VAL A 522 -26.27 -11.78 -18.09
N GLN A 523 -26.39 -12.57 -19.16
CA GLN A 523 -25.80 -13.91 -19.23
C GLN A 523 -24.28 -13.89 -19.52
N GLU A 524 -23.55 -13.92 -18.40
CA GLU A 524 -22.20 -14.44 -18.12
C GLU A 524 -21.17 -13.39 -17.65
N PRO A 525 -20.55 -13.58 -16.47
CA PRO A 525 -20.13 -14.82 -15.79
C PRO A 525 -21.14 -15.44 -14.80
N SER A 526 -20.99 -16.74 -14.52
CA SER A 526 -21.83 -17.50 -13.57
C SER A 526 -21.95 -16.88 -12.16
N TRP A 527 -20.92 -16.19 -11.67
CA TRP A 527 -20.91 -15.54 -10.35
C TRP A 527 -21.68 -14.22 -10.28
N LEU A 528 -22.09 -13.64 -11.41
CA LEU A 528 -22.90 -12.40 -11.49
C LEU A 528 -24.41 -12.66 -11.47
N SER A 529 -24.82 -13.92 -11.71
CA SER A 529 -26.24 -14.31 -11.66
C SER A 529 -26.84 -14.27 -10.24
N ASP A 530 -25.98 -14.25 -9.21
CA ASP A 530 -26.38 -14.24 -7.79
C ASP A 530 -26.53 -12.82 -7.19
N CYS A 531 -26.15 -11.74 -7.89
CA CYS A 531 -26.27 -10.35 -7.40
C CYS A 531 -27.73 -9.82 -7.33
N SER A 532 -28.72 -10.71 -7.34
CA SER A 532 -30.14 -10.42 -7.57
C SER A 532 -30.91 -9.87 -6.36
N SER A 533 -30.28 -9.61 -5.21
CA SER A 533 -31.03 -9.19 -4.01
C SER A 533 -31.13 -7.68 -3.79
N ALA A 534 -30.32 -6.82 -4.43
CA ALA A 534 -30.40 -5.36 -4.26
C ALA A 534 -30.05 -4.59 -5.55
N PRO A 535 -30.91 -3.68 -6.05
CA PRO A 535 -30.67 -2.92 -7.30
C PRO A 535 -29.43 -2.00 -7.25
N ILE A 536 -28.95 -1.65 -6.05
CA ILE A 536 -27.78 -0.78 -5.83
C ILE A 536 -26.44 -1.49 -6.15
N ASP A 537 -26.37 -2.82 -5.98
CA ASP A 537 -25.15 -3.60 -6.20
C ASP A 537 -24.95 -4.02 -7.66
N ALA A 538 -25.88 -3.67 -8.55
CA ALA A 538 -25.80 -3.97 -9.98
C ALA A 538 -24.86 -3.04 -10.77
N LEU A 539 -24.33 -1.96 -10.15
CA LEU A 539 -23.47 -0.98 -10.82
C LEU A 539 -22.32 -1.59 -11.63
N PRO A 540 -21.51 -2.55 -11.13
CA PRO A 540 -20.43 -3.13 -11.92
C PRO A 540 -20.92 -3.76 -13.23
N CYS A 541 -22.09 -4.41 -13.21
CA CYS A 541 -22.71 -5.02 -14.39
C CYS A 541 -23.07 -3.95 -15.43
N ILE A 542 -23.71 -2.87 -14.97
CA ILE A 542 -24.13 -1.74 -15.82
C ILE A 542 -22.91 -1.11 -16.47
N LEU A 543 -21.86 -0.83 -15.69
CA LEU A 543 -20.61 -0.26 -16.20
C LEU A 543 -19.93 -1.18 -17.22
N HIS A 544 -19.89 -2.49 -16.96
CA HIS A 544 -19.35 -3.46 -17.91
C HIS A 544 -20.12 -3.48 -19.23
N SER A 545 -21.45 -3.38 -19.18
CA SER A 545 -22.33 -3.31 -20.35
C SER A 545 -22.07 -2.03 -21.17
N ILE A 546 -22.05 -0.86 -20.52
CA ILE A 546 -21.77 0.41 -21.19
C ILE A 546 -20.38 0.37 -21.86
N LEU A 547 -19.38 -0.15 -21.17
CA LEU A 547 -18.02 -0.27 -21.74
C LEU A 547 -17.92 -1.32 -22.85
N ALA A 548 -18.72 -2.38 -22.80
CA ALA A 548 -18.81 -3.35 -23.91
C ALA A 548 -19.42 -2.70 -25.16
N ASP A 549 -20.43 -1.86 -24.99
CA ASP A 549 -21.02 -1.03 -26.05
C ASP A 549 -20.02 -0.05 -26.65
N VAL A 550 -19.30 0.69 -25.81
CA VAL A 550 -18.24 1.61 -26.24
C VAL A 550 -17.17 0.85 -27.03
N HIS A 551 -16.76 -0.33 -26.55
CA HIS A 551 -15.80 -1.19 -27.25
C HIS A 551 -16.32 -1.64 -28.62
N ARG A 552 -17.58 -2.07 -28.72
CA ARG A 552 -18.23 -2.42 -30.01
C ARG A 552 -18.23 -1.24 -30.98
N LEU A 553 -18.52 -0.03 -30.50
CA LEU A 553 -18.50 1.19 -31.32
C LEU A 553 -17.09 1.49 -31.85
N ILE A 554 -16.05 1.38 -31.01
CA ILE A 554 -14.65 1.57 -31.42
C ILE A 554 -14.25 0.56 -32.51
N LEU A 555 -14.61 -0.72 -32.34
CA LEU A 555 -14.28 -1.77 -33.31
C LEU A 555 -15.06 -1.65 -34.63
N SER A 556 -16.25 -1.05 -34.62
CA SER A 556 -17.07 -0.87 -35.82
C SER A 556 -16.44 0.04 -36.88
N GLY A 557 -15.38 0.79 -36.52
CA GLY A 557 -14.47 1.44 -37.47
C GLY A 557 -15.06 2.53 -38.36
N ASN A 558 -16.35 2.86 -38.20
CA ASN A 558 -16.99 3.93 -38.97
C ASN A 558 -16.56 5.28 -38.38
N ASN A 559 -15.46 5.83 -38.88
CA ASN A 559 -14.85 7.12 -38.48
C ASN A 559 -15.70 8.34 -38.86
N ASN A 560 -17.03 8.23 -38.84
CA ASN A 560 -17.92 9.37 -38.96
C ASN A 560 -17.92 10.11 -37.62
N ASN A 561 -17.85 11.44 -37.64
CA ASN A 561 -17.88 12.28 -36.42
C ASN A 561 -19.01 11.88 -35.46
N ASN A 562 -20.14 11.39 -35.97
CA ASN A 562 -21.29 10.91 -35.18
C ASN A 562 -20.93 9.75 -34.23
N ASN A 563 -20.09 8.79 -34.65
CA ASN A 563 -19.71 7.67 -33.80
C ASN A 563 -18.77 8.10 -32.66
N THR A 564 -17.84 9.02 -32.93
CA THR A 564 -16.97 9.59 -31.90
C THR A 564 -17.78 10.37 -30.86
N ILE A 565 -18.75 11.18 -31.31
CA ILE A 565 -19.68 11.88 -30.42
C ILE A 565 -20.42 10.85 -29.55
N THR A 566 -20.94 9.78 -30.14
CA THR A 566 -21.67 8.73 -29.41
C THR A 566 -20.80 7.98 -28.37
N ILE A 567 -19.51 7.77 -28.64
CA ILE A 567 -18.57 7.13 -27.69
C ILE A 567 -18.42 7.98 -26.42
N TYR A 568 -18.11 9.27 -26.59
CA TYR A 568 -17.93 10.18 -25.45
C TYR A 568 -19.25 10.50 -24.75
N ASP A 569 -20.37 10.58 -25.47
CA ASP A 569 -21.70 10.72 -24.87
C ASP A 569 -22.03 9.55 -23.94
N LYS A 570 -21.74 8.31 -24.36
CA LYS A 570 -21.91 7.13 -23.50
C LYS A 570 -20.99 7.17 -22.28
N LEU A 571 -19.72 7.59 -22.44
CA LEU A 571 -18.76 7.74 -21.35
C LEU A 571 -19.19 8.83 -20.34
N PHE A 572 -19.65 9.98 -20.82
CA PHE A 572 -20.11 11.07 -19.96
C PHE A 572 -21.44 10.73 -19.26
N SER A 573 -22.33 10.01 -19.95
CA SER A 573 -23.54 9.47 -19.32
C SER A 573 -23.19 8.48 -18.20
N MET A 574 -22.14 7.67 -18.39
CA MET A 574 -21.60 6.77 -17.36
C MET A 574 -21.06 7.56 -16.15
N TYR A 575 -20.31 8.64 -16.37
CA TYR A 575 -19.81 9.48 -15.27
C TYR A 575 -20.95 10.10 -14.47
N LYS A 576 -21.93 10.69 -15.15
CA LYS A 576 -23.12 11.25 -14.51
C LYS A 576 -23.93 10.20 -13.74
N LEU A 577 -24.01 8.97 -14.25
CA LEU A 577 -24.64 7.86 -13.53
C LEU A 577 -23.91 7.56 -12.22
N ILE A 578 -22.58 7.54 -12.24
CA ILE A 578 -21.74 7.28 -11.06
C ILE A 578 -21.87 8.42 -10.05
N ASP A 579 -21.87 9.68 -10.49
CA ASP A 579 -22.02 10.86 -9.62
C ASP A 579 -23.34 10.83 -8.83
N LEU A 580 -24.38 10.26 -9.43
CA LEU A 580 -25.71 10.12 -8.84
C LEU A 580 -25.93 8.76 -8.15
N TRP A 581 -24.97 7.84 -8.23
CA TRP A 581 -25.17 6.48 -7.72
C TRP A 581 -25.16 6.46 -6.18
N PRO A 582 -26.18 5.84 -5.53
CA PRO A 582 -26.22 5.78 -4.07
C PRO A 582 -25.06 4.94 -3.51
N PRO A 583 -24.72 5.08 -2.22
CA PRO A 583 -23.69 4.27 -1.58
C PRO A 583 -23.91 2.77 -1.75
N MET A 584 -22.93 2.04 -2.26
CA MET A 584 -23.00 0.60 -2.50
C MET A 584 -22.30 -0.23 -1.42
N SER A 585 -22.49 -1.55 -1.44
CA SER A 585 -21.76 -2.47 -0.57
C SER A 585 -20.25 -2.42 -0.84
N PHE A 586 -19.44 -2.54 0.22
CA PHE A 586 -17.99 -2.43 0.10
C PHE A 586 -17.37 -3.64 -0.61
N GLU A 587 -18.03 -4.80 -0.55
CA GLU A 587 -17.67 -5.99 -1.32
C GLU A 587 -17.67 -5.69 -2.83
N MET A 588 -18.66 -4.93 -3.29
CA MET A 588 -18.77 -4.59 -4.71
C MET A 588 -17.73 -3.57 -5.17
N CYS A 589 -17.17 -2.78 -4.25
CA CYS A 589 -16.11 -1.82 -4.57
C CYS A 589 -14.84 -2.52 -5.08
N PHE A 590 -14.57 -3.76 -4.66
CA PHE A 590 -13.42 -4.52 -5.17
C PHE A 590 -13.55 -4.87 -6.66
N PHE A 591 -14.77 -5.06 -7.17
CA PHE A 591 -14.99 -5.24 -8.62
C PHE A 591 -14.70 -3.94 -9.38
N LEU A 592 -15.08 -2.79 -8.82
CA LEU A 592 -14.80 -1.48 -9.42
C LEU A 592 -13.30 -1.14 -9.42
N LEU A 593 -12.50 -1.80 -8.57
CA LEU A 593 -11.04 -1.63 -8.50
C LEU A 593 -10.26 -2.67 -9.32
N ASP A 594 -10.93 -3.66 -9.92
CA ASP A 594 -10.32 -4.68 -10.79
C ASP A 594 -9.75 -4.06 -12.08
N CYS A 595 -8.82 -4.77 -12.73
CA CYS A 595 -8.19 -4.33 -13.96
C CYS A 595 -9.18 -4.16 -15.13
N THR A 596 -10.38 -4.72 -15.04
CA THR A 596 -11.42 -4.60 -16.05
C THR A 596 -12.08 -3.21 -16.11
N LEU A 597 -11.96 -2.42 -15.03
CA LEU A 597 -12.50 -1.07 -14.90
C LEU A 597 -11.37 -0.08 -14.55
N PRO A 598 -10.50 0.28 -15.52
CA PRO A 598 -9.34 1.14 -15.28
C PRO A 598 -9.68 2.64 -15.15
N ASP A 599 -10.95 3.02 -15.32
CA ASP A 599 -11.37 4.41 -15.33
C ASP A 599 -11.21 5.09 -13.96
N ALA A 600 -10.54 6.25 -13.94
CA ALA A 600 -10.24 6.96 -12.71
C ALA A 600 -11.51 7.45 -11.98
N HIS A 601 -12.58 7.79 -12.70
CA HIS A 601 -13.84 8.25 -12.12
C HIS A 601 -14.57 7.10 -11.41
N ILE A 602 -14.65 5.93 -12.06
CA ILE A 602 -15.20 4.69 -11.48
C ILE A 602 -14.43 4.34 -10.20
N ARG A 603 -13.10 4.34 -10.27
CA ARG A 603 -12.24 4.01 -9.13
C ARG A 603 -12.35 5.03 -8.01
N SER A 604 -12.50 6.32 -8.32
CA SER A 604 -12.73 7.38 -7.31
C SER A 604 -14.02 7.13 -6.52
N TYR A 605 -15.11 6.78 -7.21
CA TYR A 605 -16.36 6.39 -6.54
C TYR A 605 -16.15 5.17 -5.63
N ALA A 606 -15.49 4.11 -6.10
CA ALA A 606 -15.20 2.93 -5.28
C ALA A 606 -14.37 3.29 -4.02
N VAL A 607 -13.36 4.16 -4.17
CA VAL A 607 -12.55 4.66 -3.05
C VAL A 607 -13.38 5.49 -2.08
N SER A 608 -14.36 6.28 -2.55
CA SER A 608 -15.28 7.03 -1.67
C SER A 608 -16.11 6.12 -0.77
N GLN A 609 -16.48 4.94 -1.26
CA GLN A 609 -17.18 3.94 -0.46
C GLN A 609 -16.22 3.25 0.52
N LEU A 610 -15.03 2.84 0.07
CA LEU A 610 -14.00 2.26 0.95
C LEU A 610 -13.54 3.23 2.05
N ALA A 611 -13.52 4.53 1.77
CA ALA A 611 -13.17 5.57 2.74
C ALA A 611 -14.15 5.64 3.92
N ARG A 612 -15.36 5.06 3.80
CA ARG A 612 -16.35 4.95 4.88
C ARG A 612 -16.13 3.75 5.78
N LEU A 613 -15.25 2.81 5.41
CA LEU A 613 -14.99 1.62 6.22
C LEU A 613 -14.34 2.01 7.56
N PRO A 614 -14.76 1.41 8.68
CA PRO A 614 -14.04 1.52 9.94
C PRO A 614 -12.66 0.86 9.82
N ASN A 615 -11.69 1.33 10.61
CA ASN A 615 -10.29 0.90 10.51
C ASN A 615 -10.10 -0.62 10.61
N HIS A 616 -10.90 -1.32 11.41
CA HIS A 616 -10.80 -2.77 11.56
C HIS A 616 -11.24 -3.53 10.30
N LEU A 617 -12.30 -3.07 9.60
CA LEU A 617 -12.71 -3.63 8.30
C LEU A 617 -11.68 -3.28 7.22
N PHE A 618 -11.19 -2.05 7.22
CA PHE A 618 -10.15 -1.63 6.29
C PHE A 618 -8.87 -2.47 6.45
N LEU A 619 -8.42 -2.72 7.69
CA LEU A 619 -7.27 -3.57 8.00
C LEU A 619 -7.47 -5.04 7.58
N PHE A 620 -8.70 -5.54 7.71
CA PHE A 620 -9.09 -6.87 7.26
C PHE A 620 -8.89 -7.00 5.75
N TYR A 621 -9.46 -6.09 4.95
CA TYR A 621 -9.35 -6.08 3.49
C TYR A 621 -8.07 -5.44 2.93
N LEU A 622 -7.19 -4.93 3.79
CA LEU A 622 -5.99 -4.19 3.39
C LEU A 622 -5.11 -4.92 2.35
N PRO A 623 -4.89 -6.25 2.43
CA PRO A 623 -4.12 -6.96 1.39
C PRO A 623 -4.71 -6.79 -0.02
N GLN A 624 -6.03 -6.92 -0.16
CA GLN A 624 -6.74 -6.76 -1.43
C GLN A 624 -6.72 -5.31 -1.92
N ILE A 625 -6.86 -4.35 -0.99
CA ILE A 625 -6.79 -2.91 -1.27
C ILE A 625 -5.39 -2.53 -1.79
N ILE A 626 -4.33 -3.00 -1.14
CA ILE A 626 -2.93 -2.78 -1.58
C ILE A 626 -2.70 -3.47 -2.93
N GLN A 627 -3.21 -4.69 -3.12
CA GLN A 627 -3.09 -5.42 -4.39
C GLN A 627 -3.68 -4.62 -5.55
N ALA A 628 -4.88 -4.05 -5.38
CA ALA A 628 -5.49 -3.20 -6.38
C ALA A 628 -4.65 -1.94 -6.68
N ALA A 629 -4.05 -1.34 -5.65
CA ALA A 629 -3.20 -0.16 -5.78
C ALA A 629 -1.87 -0.44 -6.52
N ILE A 630 -1.20 -1.55 -6.22
CA ILE A 630 0.10 -1.87 -6.83
C ILE A 630 -0.04 -2.43 -8.25
N GLN A 631 -1.15 -3.10 -8.55
CA GLN A 631 -1.35 -3.75 -9.85
C GLN A 631 -2.12 -2.90 -10.85
N PHE A 632 -3.18 -2.21 -10.40
CA PHE A 632 -4.19 -1.67 -11.31
C PHE A 632 -4.32 -0.14 -11.28
N GLU A 633 -3.64 0.58 -10.37
CA GLU A 633 -3.61 2.05 -10.42
C GLU A 633 -2.61 2.54 -11.46
N HIS A 634 -3.11 3.36 -12.39
CA HIS A 634 -2.33 3.87 -13.52
C HIS A 634 -1.36 4.98 -13.10
N TYR A 635 -1.67 5.68 -12.01
CA TYR A 635 -0.93 6.83 -11.52
C TYR A 635 -0.42 6.56 -10.10
N ILE A 636 0.62 7.30 -9.70
CA ILE A 636 1.13 7.23 -8.33
C ILE A 636 0.31 8.10 -7.38
N ASP A 637 -0.30 9.16 -7.91
CA ASP A 637 -1.21 10.01 -7.17
C ASP A 637 -2.65 9.68 -7.54
N THR A 638 -3.28 8.84 -6.72
CA THR A 638 -4.66 8.38 -6.92
C THR A 638 -5.43 8.41 -5.60
N PRO A 639 -6.78 8.52 -5.63
CA PRO A 639 -7.58 8.48 -4.42
C PRO A 639 -7.30 7.23 -3.57
N LEU A 640 -7.07 6.07 -4.20
CA LEU A 640 -6.79 4.82 -3.51
C LEU A 640 -5.45 4.88 -2.76
N ILE A 641 -4.38 5.36 -3.41
CA ILE A 641 -3.06 5.49 -2.78
C ILE A 641 -3.10 6.52 -1.64
N ARG A 642 -3.79 7.66 -1.85
CA ARG A 642 -4.02 8.66 -0.79
C ARG A 642 -4.77 8.08 0.40
N LEU A 643 -5.83 7.30 0.17
CA LEU A 643 -6.60 6.65 1.24
C LEU A 643 -5.74 5.64 2.03
N ILE A 644 -4.96 4.80 1.34
CA ILE A 644 -4.07 3.82 1.98
C ILE A 644 -3.06 4.54 2.88
N LEU A 645 -2.36 5.55 2.34
CA LEU A 645 -1.35 6.31 3.08
C LEU A 645 -1.97 7.08 4.25
N LYS A 646 -3.14 7.71 4.04
CA LYS A 646 -3.90 8.40 5.09
C LYS A 646 -4.22 7.48 6.25
N ARG A 647 -4.82 6.31 5.98
CA ARG A 647 -5.17 5.34 7.00
C ARG A 647 -3.94 4.73 7.68
N ALA A 648 -2.88 4.46 6.92
CA ALA A 648 -1.62 3.89 7.44
C ALA A 648 -0.90 4.85 8.39
N LEU A 649 -0.80 6.14 8.03
CA LEU A 649 -0.13 7.16 8.84
C LEU A 649 -0.90 7.54 10.10
N CYS A 650 -2.22 7.29 10.14
CA CYS A 650 -3.09 7.58 11.29
C CYS A 650 -3.46 6.33 12.12
N HIS A 651 -3.05 5.12 11.71
CA HIS A 651 -3.37 3.89 12.43
C HIS A 651 -2.23 2.88 12.34
N ARG A 652 -1.51 2.69 13.45
CA ARG A 652 -0.32 1.83 13.53
C ARG A 652 -0.50 0.43 12.96
N GLY A 653 -1.62 -0.25 13.23
CA GLY A 653 -1.87 -1.60 12.70
C GLY A 653 -1.97 -1.65 11.17
N ILE A 654 -2.54 -0.60 10.56
CA ILE A 654 -2.64 -0.48 9.09
C ILE A 654 -1.26 -0.15 8.53
N GLY A 655 -0.53 0.77 9.16
CA GLY A 655 0.83 1.13 8.79
C GLY A 655 1.82 -0.04 8.87
N GLN A 656 1.81 -0.82 9.95
CA GLN A 656 2.67 -2.01 10.08
C GLN A 656 2.36 -3.05 9.00
N LYS A 657 1.08 -3.33 8.74
CA LYS A 657 0.70 -4.30 7.71
C LYS A 657 1.03 -3.81 6.29
N LEU A 658 0.82 -2.53 6.00
CA LEU A 658 1.26 -1.88 4.76
C LEU A 658 2.77 -2.03 4.58
N PHE A 659 3.54 -1.68 5.61
CA PHE A 659 5.00 -1.76 5.60
C PHE A 659 5.50 -3.17 5.22
N TRP A 660 5.02 -4.21 5.89
CA TRP A 660 5.47 -5.58 5.64
C TRP A 660 5.04 -6.13 4.28
N ILE A 661 3.86 -5.75 3.79
CA ILE A 661 3.41 -6.11 2.45
C ILE A 661 4.32 -5.46 1.40
N LEU A 662 4.61 -4.16 1.55
CA LEU A 662 5.38 -3.39 0.57
C LEU A 662 6.88 -3.63 0.62
N LEU A 663 7.42 -4.14 1.72
CA LEU A 663 8.85 -4.33 1.96
C LEU A 663 9.59 -5.03 0.81
N ASN A 664 8.95 -6.03 0.19
CA ASN A 664 9.54 -6.82 -0.90
C ASN A 664 8.85 -6.59 -2.26
N ILE A 665 8.03 -5.54 -2.38
CA ILE A 665 7.31 -5.23 -3.61
C ILE A 665 8.12 -4.25 -4.47
N ASN A 666 8.51 -4.72 -5.66
CA ASN A 666 9.31 -3.95 -6.62
C ASN A 666 8.47 -3.29 -7.73
N THR A 667 7.20 -2.99 -7.47
CA THR A 667 6.35 -2.23 -8.40
C THR A 667 6.51 -0.73 -8.18
N ARG A 668 6.23 0.08 -9.21
CA ARG A 668 6.31 1.55 -9.12
C ARG A 668 5.49 2.10 -7.96
N ASN A 669 4.18 1.81 -7.91
CA ASN A 669 3.28 2.33 -6.90
C ASN A 669 3.61 1.77 -5.51
N GLY A 670 3.98 0.48 -5.41
CA GLY A 670 4.39 -0.14 -4.16
C GLY A 670 5.62 0.53 -3.54
N ARG A 671 6.63 0.82 -4.37
CA ARG A 671 7.85 1.49 -3.93
C ARG A 671 7.59 2.93 -3.48
N VAL A 672 6.75 3.69 -4.20
CA VAL A 672 6.38 5.06 -3.82
C VAL A 672 5.69 5.06 -2.46
N MET A 673 4.67 4.21 -2.28
CA MET A 673 3.97 4.09 -0.99
C MET A 673 4.91 3.68 0.14
N PHE A 674 5.84 2.76 -0.13
CA PHE A 674 6.82 2.30 0.85
C PHE A 674 7.71 3.44 1.36
N GLU A 675 8.33 4.18 0.44
CA GLU A 675 9.26 5.28 0.79
C GLU A 675 8.53 6.44 1.48
N LEU A 676 7.33 6.78 1.03
CA LEU A 676 6.52 7.82 1.66
C LEU A 676 6.09 7.40 3.08
N TYR A 677 5.59 6.18 3.26
CA TYR A 677 5.25 5.70 4.60
C TYR A 677 6.48 5.66 5.52
N LYS A 678 7.61 5.11 5.06
CA LYS A 678 8.88 5.05 5.82
C LYS A 678 9.31 6.44 6.28
N THR A 679 9.22 7.43 5.40
CA THR A 679 9.62 8.82 5.67
C THR A 679 8.71 9.50 6.70
N TYR A 680 7.39 9.31 6.59
CA TYR A 680 6.39 10.10 7.33
C TYR A 680 5.70 9.38 8.50
N CYS A 681 5.97 8.09 8.73
CA CYS A 681 5.38 7.31 9.84
C CYS A 681 5.83 7.76 11.24
N GLY A 682 6.87 8.59 11.33
CA GLY A 682 7.40 9.12 12.59
C GLY A 682 8.45 8.21 13.23
N LEU A 683 9.31 8.81 14.05
CA LEU A 683 10.52 8.17 14.58
C LEU A 683 10.22 6.92 15.42
N THR A 684 9.23 6.98 16.31
CA THR A 684 8.87 5.86 17.20
C THR A 684 8.42 4.64 16.41
N ILE A 685 7.50 4.83 15.46
CA ILE A 685 6.98 3.73 14.62
C ILE A 685 8.08 3.18 13.73
N SER A 686 8.89 4.06 13.13
CA SER A 686 10.05 3.67 12.31
C SER A 686 11.04 2.80 13.11
N ASN A 687 11.39 3.20 14.33
CA ASN A 687 12.28 2.44 15.21
C ASN A 687 11.67 1.06 15.56
N ASP A 688 10.38 1.01 15.88
CA ASP A 688 9.71 -0.25 16.18
C ASP A 688 9.76 -1.20 14.96
N LEU A 689 9.45 -0.72 13.76
CA LEU A 689 9.55 -1.51 12.52
C LEU A 689 10.99 -1.98 12.26
N GLN A 690 11.98 -1.12 12.52
CA GLN A 690 13.40 -1.46 12.38
C GLN A 690 13.83 -2.57 13.35
N THR A 691 13.34 -2.55 14.60
CA THR A 691 13.61 -3.64 15.55
C THR A 691 12.98 -4.96 15.09
N GLN A 692 11.77 -4.92 14.51
CA GLN A 692 11.13 -6.12 13.95
C GLN A 692 11.90 -6.69 12.74
N VAL A 693 12.41 -5.84 11.84
CA VAL A 693 13.26 -6.30 10.72
C VAL A 693 14.59 -6.86 11.21
N THR A 694 15.20 -6.22 12.20
CA THR A 694 16.42 -6.75 12.83
C THR A 694 16.17 -8.14 13.42
N LEU A 695 15.01 -8.35 14.06
CA LEU A 695 14.60 -9.66 14.57
C LEU A 695 14.51 -10.71 13.46
N THR A 696 13.80 -10.43 12.35
CA THR A 696 13.63 -11.41 11.26
C THR A 696 14.95 -11.80 10.61
N LEU A 697 15.86 -10.86 10.43
CA LEU A 697 17.17 -11.09 9.83
C LEU A 697 18.09 -11.92 10.72
N LYS A 698 18.08 -11.68 12.04
CA LYS A 698 18.80 -12.52 13.00
C LYS A 698 18.28 -13.96 12.93
N LEU A 699 16.96 -14.14 12.95
CA LEU A 699 16.35 -15.46 12.87
C LEU A 699 16.67 -16.17 11.54
N ASN A 700 16.67 -15.44 10.42
CA ASN A 700 17.08 -15.96 9.12
C ASN A 700 18.54 -16.42 9.12
N THR A 701 19.44 -15.59 9.66
CA THR A 701 20.87 -15.90 9.77
C THR A 701 21.09 -17.15 10.62
N ILE A 702 20.38 -17.26 11.74
CA ILE A 702 20.44 -18.44 12.62
C ILE A 702 19.93 -19.67 11.89
N ASN A 703 18.81 -19.57 11.16
CA ASN A 703 18.26 -20.70 10.40
C ASN A 703 19.18 -21.17 9.28
N GLN A 704 19.76 -20.26 8.51
CA GLN A 704 20.74 -20.62 7.47
C GLN A 704 21.93 -21.38 8.07
N ARG A 705 22.45 -20.92 9.21
CA ARG A 705 23.56 -21.60 9.89
C ARG A 705 23.15 -22.94 10.49
N ILE A 706 21.92 -23.11 10.97
CA ILE A 706 21.43 -24.39 11.47
C ILE A 706 21.24 -25.37 10.31
N ARG A 707 20.69 -24.91 9.18
CA ARG A 707 20.49 -25.73 7.97
C ARG A 707 21.80 -26.18 7.34
N SER A 708 22.86 -25.37 7.43
CA SER A 708 24.19 -25.76 6.96
C SER A 708 24.89 -26.78 7.87
N THR A 709 24.41 -27.00 9.09
CA THR A 709 24.90 -28.11 9.91
C THR A 709 24.32 -29.44 9.43
N ASN A 710 25.18 -30.46 9.25
CA ASN A 710 24.78 -31.85 8.94
C ASN A 710 24.08 -32.56 10.12
N VAL A 711 23.69 -31.82 11.16
CA VAL A 711 23.02 -32.35 12.34
C VAL A 711 21.57 -32.69 11.97
N LYS A 712 21.18 -33.94 12.22
CA LYS A 712 19.84 -34.48 11.98
C LYS A 712 19.07 -34.79 13.26
N ASP A 713 19.76 -34.93 14.39
CA ASP A 713 19.14 -35.20 15.68
C ASP A 713 18.48 -33.93 16.26
N SER A 714 17.22 -34.06 16.69
CA SER A 714 16.39 -32.97 17.22
C SER A 714 17.00 -32.32 18.48
N LEU A 715 17.62 -33.12 19.35
CA LEU A 715 18.21 -32.62 20.60
C LEU A 715 19.45 -31.76 20.32
N SER A 716 20.29 -32.24 19.40
CA SER A 716 21.46 -31.51 18.90
C SER A 716 21.07 -30.23 18.13
N MET A 717 19.99 -30.27 17.34
CA MET A 717 19.45 -29.07 16.65
C MET A 717 18.91 -28.04 17.65
N LYS A 718 18.21 -28.47 18.70
CA LYS A 718 17.79 -27.59 19.79
C LYS A 718 19.01 -26.93 20.44
N GLN A 719 20.01 -27.70 20.83
CA GLN A 719 21.24 -27.16 21.43
C GLN A 719 21.96 -26.15 20.53
N ALA A 720 22.04 -26.43 19.22
CA ALA A 720 22.60 -25.50 18.25
C ALA A 720 21.80 -24.18 18.18
N LEU A 721 20.46 -24.24 18.16
CA LEU A 721 19.61 -23.04 18.24
C LEU A 721 19.87 -22.26 19.53
N LEU A 722 19.80 -22.92 20.70
CA LEU A 722 19.97 -22.27 21.99
C LEU A 722 21.32 -21.56 22.11
N THR A 723 22.38 -22.20 21.62
CA THR A 723 23.73 -21.62 21.62
C THR A 723 23.75 -20.33 20.80
N ARG A 724 23.16 -20.34 19.61
CA ARG A 724 23.11 -19.18 18.71
C ARG A 724 22.19 -18.06 19.21
N LEU A 725 21.08 -18.39 19.87
CA LEU A 725 20.24 -17.39 20.52
C LEU A 725 20.98 -16.68 21.67
N ARG A 726 21.81 -17.41 22.43
CA ARG A 726 22.62 -16.87 23.54
C ARG A 726 23.81 -16.03 23.09
N GLU A 727 24.27 -16.15 21.84
CA GLU A 727 25.32 -15.30 21.27
C GLU A 727 24.87 -13.84 21.10
N SER A 728 23.56 -13.58 21.05
CA SER A 728 23.00 -12.23 20.91
C SER A 728 22.68 -11.61 22.26
N ASP A 729 22.74 -10.27 22.35
CA ASP A 729 22.35 -9.54 23.56
C ASP A 729 20.86 -9.79 23.91
N LYS A 730 20.55 -9.93 25.20
CA LYS A 730 19.21 -10.24 25.72
C LYS A 730 18.17 -9.20 25.30
N ASN A 731 18.55 -7.92 25.31
CA ASN A 731 17.65 -6.83 24.94
C ASN A 731 17.35 -6.81 23.44
N SER A 732 18.20 -7.46 22.64
CA SER A 732 18.16 -7.39 21.18
C SER A 732 17.05 -8.22 20.53
N TRP A 733 16.29 -8.96 21.36
CA TRP A 733 15.12 -9.77 20.99
C TRP A 733 13.78 -9.10 21.33
N ARG A 734 13.81 -7.95 22.01
CA ARG A 734 12.62 -7.17 22.39
C ARG A 734 12.16 -6.32 21.21
N CYS A 735 10.87 -6.37 20.92
CA CYS A 735 10.23 -5.51 19.93
C CYS A 735 8.70 -5.54 20.11
N VAL A 736 7.99 -4.63 19.46
CA VAL A 736 6.54 -4.79 19.30
C VAL A 736 6.28 -5.98 18.37
N SER A 737 5.30 -6.81 18.72
CA SER A 737 5.01 -8.04 17.98
C SER A 737 4.63 -7.75 16.52
N PRO A 738 5.22 -8.45 15.54
CA PRO A 738 4.81 -8.36 14.14
C PRO A 738 3.34 -8.77 13.90
N LEU A 739 2.78 -9.60 14.78
CA LEU A 739 1.39 -10.10 14.68
C LEU A 739 0.36 -9.18 15.34
N ASP A 740 0.76 -8.40 16.35
CA ASP A 740 -0.17 -7.62 17.17
C ASP A 740 0.53 -6.37 17.74
N THR A 741 0.11 -5.20 17.27
CA THR A 741 0.70 -3.91 17.66
C THR A 741 0.46 -3.54 19.12
N GLY A 742 -0.54 -4.15 19.78
CA GLY A 742 -0.80 -3.97 21.22
C GLY A 742 0.08 -4.85 22.12
N CYS A 743 0.84 -5.78 21.54
CA CYS A 743 1.70 -6.71 22.26
C CYS A 743 3.18 -6.34 22.14
N PHE A 744 3.86 -6.20 23.28
CA PHE A 744 5.31 -6.03 23.34
C PHE A 744 5.98 -7.35 23.72
N LEU A 745 6.91 -7.82 22.90
CA LEU A 745 7.70 -9.03 23.17
C LEU A 745 8.80 -8.69 24.19
N GLY A 746 8.69 -9.26 25.39
CA GLY A 746 9.62 -9.08 26.50
C GLY A 746 10.95 -9.80 26.30
N SER A 747 11.55 -10.31 27.37
CA SER A 747 12.79 -11.09 27.23
C SER A 747 12.51 -12.42 26.54
N LEU A 748 13.41 -12.87 25.66
CA LEU A 748 13.31 -14.18 25.03
C LEU A 748 13.64 -15.27 26.06
N LEU A 749 12.71 -16.19 26.30
CA LEU A 749 12.88 -17.38 27.13
C LEU A 749 13.60 -18.46 26.33
N ILE A 750 14.91 -18.28 26.18
CA ILE A 750 15.74 -19.09 25.28
C ILE A 750 15.57 -20.59 25.56
N ASP A 751 15.57 -21.01 26.82
CA ASP A 751 15.55 -22.44 27.19
C ASP A 751 14.27 -23.18 26.75
N GLU A 752 13.18 -22.44 26.55
CA GLU A 752 11.89 -22.92 26.06
C GLU A 752 11.78 -22.90 24.54
N CYS A 753 12.72 -22.28 23.83
CA CYS A 753 12.74 -22.25 22.38
C CYS A 753 13.07 -23.65 21.79
N HIS A 754 12.53 -23.93 20.61
CA HIS A 754 12.66 -25.24 19.96
C HIS A 754 12.70 -25.13 18.44
N VAL A 755 13.26 -26.15 17.78
CA VAL A 755 13.27 -26.30 16.32
C VAL A 755 12.35 -27.46 15.98
N TYR A 756 11.29 -27.22 15.20
CA TYR A 756 10.42 -28.31 14.76
C TYR A 756 11.13 -29.22 13.75
N ASP A 757 10.78 -30.51 13.80
CA ASP A 757 11.32 -31.56 12.92
C ASP A 757 10.65 -31.56 11.54
N SER A 758 10.73 -30.42 10.85
CA SER A 758 10.25 -30.23 9.48
C SER A 758 11.42 -29.88 8.56
N PHE A 759 11.25 -30.09 7.25
CA PHE A 759 12.29 -29.87 6.25
C PHE A 759 12.91 -28.47 6.32
N MET A 760 12.08 -27.44 6.53
CA MET A 760 12.54 -26.05 6.63
C MET A 760 12.93 -25.61 8.05
N ARG A 761 12.84 -26.51 9.04
CA ARG A 761 13.28 -26.31 10.44
C ARG A 761 12.73 -25.01 11.06
N PRO A 762 11.40 -24.81 11.14
CA PRO A 762 10.83 -23.61 11.73
C PRO A 762 11.10 -23.55 13.24
N PHE A 763 11.15 -22.34 13.79
CA PHE A 763 11.48 -22.11 15.20
C PHE A 763 10.22 -21.86 16.01
N LYS A 764 10.07 -22.57 17.14
CA LYS A 764 9.23 -22.14 18.25
C LYS A 764 10.03 -21.16 19.09
N LEU A 765 9.53 -19.94 19.23
CA LEU A 765 10.13 -18.86 20.01
C LEU A 765 9.16 -18.47 21.12
N VAL A 766 9.70 -18.29 22.33
CA VAL A 766 8.92 -18.02 23.54
C VAL A 766 9.45 -16.76 24.19
N TRP A 767 8.59 -15.76 24.39
CA TRP A 767 8.92 -14.50 25.05
C TRP A 767 8.12 -14.34 26.34
N GLU A 768 8.70 -13.61 27.30
CA GLU A 768 7.96 -13.08 28.44
C GLU A 768 6.88 -12.12 27.96
N ASN A 769 5.69 -12.26 28.53
CA ASN A 769 4.64 -11.27 28.45
C ASN A 769 4.72 -10.37 29.68
N LEU A 770 5.51 -9.31 29.58
CA LEU A 770 5.73 -8.38 30.69
C LEU A 770 4.46 -7.64 31.12
N LEU A 771 3.44 -7.64 30.26
CA LEU A 771 2.22 -6.90 30.51
C LEU A 771 1.11 -7.79 31.07
N ASN A 772 1.03 -9.10 30.81
CA ASN A 772 -0.06 -9.95 31.30
C ASN A 772 0.42 -11.04 32.28
N PRO A 773 0.14 -10.92 33.60
CA PRO A 773 0.50 -11.93 34.59
C PRO A 773 -0.20 -13.29 34.41
N GLU A 774 -1.38 -13.34 33.79
CA GLU A 774 -2.13 -14.60 33.59
C GLU A 774 -1.70 -15.34 32.31
N GLN A 775 -1.19 -14.60 31.33
CA GLN A 775 -0.62 -15.15 30.10
C GLN A 775 0.87 -14.81 30.06
N GLU A 776 1.65 -15.39 30.97
CA GLU A 776 3.06 -15.08 31.24
C GLU A 776 3.98 -15.15 30.01
N ARG A 777 3.54 -15.81 28.93
CA ARG A 777 4.35 -16.04 27.73
C ARG A 777 3.62 -15.79 26.41
N PHE A 778 4.37 -15.28 25.44
CA PHE A 778 4.02 -15.25 24.02
C PHE A 778 4.76 -16.33 23.27
N GLU A 779 4.01 -17.23 22.62
CA GLU A 779 4.55 -18.34 21.85
C GLU A 779 4.27 -18.14 20.35
N LEU A 780 5.34 -17.99 19.56
CA LEU A 780 5.25 -17.80 18.12
C LEU A 780 6.05 -18.87 17.37
N ILE A 781 5.59 -19.23 16.18
CA ILE A 781 6.38 -19.98 15.21
C ILE A 781 6.97 -18.98 14.23
N TYR A 782 8.29 -18.95 14.11
CA TYR A 782 8.95 -18.32 12.97
C TYR A 782 9.20 -19.36 11.89
N LYS A 783 8.53 -19.19 10.76
CA LYS A 783 8.53 -20.14 9.64
C LYS A 783 9.32 -19.54 8.48
N ILE A 784 10.17 -20.36 7.87
CA ILE A 784 11.10 -19.99 6.81
C ILE A 784 10.94 -21.01 5.69
N GLY A 785 11.06 -20.58 4.44
CA GLY A 785 10.98 -21.42 3.25
C GLY A 785 9.57 -21.63 2.67
N ASP A 786 8.52 -21.13 3.33
CA ASP A 786 7.13 -21.26 2.88
C ASP A 786 6.51 -19.90 2.59
N ASP A 787 5.68 -19.82 1.53
CA ASP A 787 4.91 -18.63 1.19
C ASP A 787 3.61 -18.57 2.02
N LEU A 788 3.69 -17.88 3.15
CA LEU A 788 2.57 -17.75 4.10
C LEU A 788 1.43 -16.85 3.59
N ARG A 789 1.56 -16.21 2.42
CA ARG A 789 0.47 -15.39 1.86
C ARG A 789 -0.76 -16.25 1.55
N GLN A 790 -0.57 -17.52 1.19
CA GLN A 790 -1.65 -18.48 0.98
C GLN A 790 -2.39 -18.78 2.28
N ASP A 791 -1.67 -19.02 3.38
CA ASP A 791 -2.25 -19.20 4.71
C ASP A 791 -3.04 -17.96 5.16
N VAL A 792 -2.46 -16.76 4.98
CA VAL A 792 -3.11 -15.49 5.33
C VAL A 792 -4.43 -15.32 4.57
N LEU A 793 -4.43 -15.56 3.25
CA LEU A 793 -5.65 -15.47 2.43
C LEU A 793 -6.69 -16.52 2.86
N THR A 794 -6.25 -17.75 3.10
CA THR A 794 -7.14 -18.84 3.53
C THR A 794 -7.82 -18.51 4.86
N LEU A 795 -7.06 -18.07 5.85
CA LEU A 795 -7.59 -17.65 7.15
C LEU A 795 -8.52 -16.44 7.03
N GLN A 796 -8.21 -15.50 6.14
CA GLN A 796 -9.09 -14.37 5.86
C GLN A 796 -10.42 -14.82 5.27
N VAL A 797 -10.42 -15.75 4.31
CA VAL A 797 -11.65 -16.33 3.73
C VAL A 797 -12.47 -17.06 4.79
N PHE A 798 -11.84 -17.87 5.64
CA PHE A 798 -12.57 -18.54 6.72
C PHE A 798 -13.15 -17.57 7.75
N ARG A 799 -12.44 -16.48 8.08
CA ARG A 799 -12.98 -15.40 8.92
C ARG A 799 -14.18 -14.71 8.28
N LEU A 800 -14.17 -14.55 6.96
CA LEU A 800 -15.33 -14.04 6.22
C LEU A 800 -16.51 -15.01 6.30
N PHE A 801 -16.27 -16.31 6.08
CA PHE A 801 -17.32 -17.34 6.21
C PHE A 801 -17.90 -17.38 7.62
N ASP A 802 -17.06 -17.34 8.65
CA ASP A 802 -17.49 -17.25 10.05
C ASP A 802 -18.39 -16.03 10.29
N SER A 803 -18.00 -14.86 9.78
CA SER A 803 -18.77 -13.63 9.90
C SER A 803 -20.13 -13.74 9.19
N ILE A 804 -20.17 -14.29 7.97
CA ILE A 804 -21.40 -14.51 7.21
C ILE A 804 -22.33 -15.48 7.94
N TRP A 805 -21.81 -16.61 8.42
CA TRP A 805 -22.60 -17.61 9.14
C TRP A 805 -23.17 -17.06 10.45
N LYS A 806 -22.35 -16.35 11.23
CA LYS A 806 -22.81 -15.67 12.45
C LYS A 806 -23.89 -14.64 12.15
N LYS A 807 -23.70 -13.77 11.15
CA LYS A 807 -24.69 -12.76 10.75
C LYS A 807 -26.02 -13.38 10.32
N ASN A 808 -25.99 -14.44 9.50
CA ASN A 808 -27.19 -15.10 9.00
C ASN A 808 -27.94 -15.89 10.09
N SER A 809 -27.22 -16.38 11.10
CA SER A 809 -27.81 -17.06 12.25
C SER A 809 -28.53 -16.12 13.22
N ILE A 810 -28.07 -14.86 13.35
CA ILE A 810 -28.73 -13.83 14.15
C ILE A 810 -30.05 -13.37 13.49
N ASN A 811 -30.10 -13.38 12.16
CA ASN A 811 -31.24 -12.89 11.39
C ASN A 811 -32.33 -13.93 11.12
N ASN A 812 -32.09 -15.22 11.38
CA ASN A 812 -33.06 -16.29 11.09
C ASN A 812 -33.47 -17.04 12.37
N THR A 813 -34.77 -17.13 12.62
CA THR A 813 -35.37 -17.87 13.74
C THR A 813 -35.46 -19.38 13.52
N ASN A 814 -34.95 -19.89 12.40
CA ASN A 814 -34.99 -21.33 12.08
C ASN A 814 -33.94 -22.09 12.89
N GLU A 815 -34.39 -23.10 13.66
CA GLU A 815 -33.55 -23.91 14.55
C GLU A 815 -32.37 -24.59 13.81
N ASP A 816 -32.54 -25.00 12.55
CA ASP A 816 -31.48 -25.64 11.76
C ASP A 816 -30.32 -24.68 11.40
N LEU A 817 -30.59 -23.37 11.25
CA LEU A 817 -29.57 -22.36 10.96
C LEU A 817 -28.88 -21.82 12.24
N SER A 818 -29.51 -22.01 13.41
CA SER A 818 -28.91 -21.64 14.70
C SER A 818 -27.65 -22.46 15.00
N GLN A 819 -27.55 -23.70 14.50
CA GLN A 819 -26.37 -24.55 14.68
C GLN A 819 -25.14 -24.06 13.89
N LEU A 820 -25.34 -23.33 12.78
CA LEU A 820 -24.27 -22.72 11.98
C LEU A 820 -23.62 -21.51 12.69
N SER A 821 -24.29 -20.91 13.68
CA SER A 821 -23.74 -19.81 14.49
C SER A 821 -22.52 -20.22 15.32
N ASN A 822 -22.36 -21.53 15.56
CA ASN A 822 -21.48 -22.05 16.60
C ASN A 822 -20.54 -23.15 16.10
N LEU A 823 -19.87 -22.88 14.98
CA LEU A 823 -18.85 -23.78 14.41
C LEU A 823 -17.52 -23.78 15.20
N HIS A 824 -17.43 -22.98 16.28
CA HIS A 824 -16.28 -22.90 17.19
C HIS A 824 -14.91 -22.82 16.48
N MET A 825 -14.84 -22.09 15.36
CA MET A 825 -13.59 -21.95 14.61
C MET A 825 -12.58 -21.11 15.38
N THR A 826 -11.36 -21.61 15.49
CA THR A 826 -10.24 -20.90 16.11
C THR A 826 -9.29 -20.42 15.02
N PHE A 827 -9.27 -19.12 14.77
CA PHE A 827 -8.39 -18.52 13.75
C PHE A 827 -7.12 -17.97 14.38
N TYR A 828 -6.00 -18.66 14.18
CA TYR A 828 -4.70 -18.14 14.58
C TYR A 828 -4.24 -17.01 13.65
N ASP A 829 -3.36 -16.15 14.16
CA ASP A 829 -2.80 -15.04 13.39
C ASP A 829 -1.54 -15.45 12.65
N VAL A 830 -1.42 -14.93 11.43
CA VAL A 830 -0.27 -15.12 10.54
C VAL A 830 0.17 -13.78 10.00
N MET A 831 1.47 -13.53 10.01
CA MET A 831 2.08 -12.34 9.44
C MET A 831 3.25 -12.72 8.54
N CYS A 832 3.16 -12.39 7.27
CA CYS A 832 4.27 -12.55 6.32
C CYS A 832 5.28 -11.42 6.54
N THR A 833 6.56 -11.77 6.66
CA THR A 833 7.67 -10.81 6.76
C THR A 833 8.55 -10.78 5.52
N SER A 834 8.43 -11.79 4.65
CA SER A 834 8.97 -11.82 3.29
C SER A 834 8.14 -12.76 2.41
N GLU A 835 8.58 -12.98 1.16
CA GLU A 835 7.96 -13.97 0.27
C GLU A 835 8.02 -15.41 0.80
N THR A 836 9.00 -15.72 1.67
CA THR A 836 9.24 -17.09 2.16
C THR A 836 9.37 -17.18 3.68
N THR A 837 9.08 -16.09 4.41
CA THR A 837 9.21 -16.08 5.87
C THR A 837 8.07 -15.35 6.54
N GLY A 838 7.75 -15.73 7.77
CA GLY A 838 6.82 -15.01 8.63
C GLY A 838 6.57 -15.67 9.97
N PHE A 839 5.66 -15.06 10.72
CA PHE A 839 5.27 -15.49 12.06
C PHE A 839 3.88 -16.09 12.06
N ILE A 840 3.69 -17.12 12.88
CA ILE A 840 2.40 -17.77 13.14
C ILE A 840 2.19 -17.80 14.66
N ARG A 841 1.01 -17.39 15.11
CA ARG A 841 0.61 -17.47 16.52
C ARG A 841 0.37 -18.93 16.90
N ILE A 842 0.99 -19.40 17.98
CA ILE A 842 0.70 -20.73 18.54
C ILE A 842 -0.65 -20.68 19.26
N VAL A 843 -1.51 -21.65 19.00
CA VAL A 843 -2.74 -21.88 19.76
C VAL A 843 -2.38 -22.79 20.94
N PRO A 844 -2.45 -22.32 22.20
CA PRO A 844 -2.12 -23.13 23.35
C PRO A 844 -3.09 -24.31 23.52
N ASN A 845 -2.60 -25.45 24.02
CA ASN A 845 -3.40 -26.64 24.32
C ASN A 845 -4.14 -27.26 23.12
N ALA A 846 -3.63 -27.02 21.89
CA ALA A 846 -4.13 -27.58 20.64
C ALA A 846 -3.27 -28.76 20.15
#